data_AF-A0AAF5PQF5-F1
#
_entry.id   AF-A0AAF5PQF5-F1
#
_cell.length_a   1.000
_cell.length_b   1.000
_cell.length_c   1.000
_cell.angle_alpha   90.00
_cell.angle_beta   90.00
_cell.angle_gamma   90.00
#
_symmetry.space_group_name_H-M   'P 1'
#
loop_
_entity.id
_entity.type
_entity.pdbx_description
1 polymer ?
#
loop_
_entity_poly.entity_id
_entity_poly.type
_entity_poly.pdbx_seq_one_letter_code
_entity_poly.pdbx_strand_id
1 'polypeptide(L)'
;MEYVQRVFFRITTKQPFSISKKNLYLVILSSEYYKRSLFRCYRRSIGSSTVPHEQQAITAKLAVEKYQRLTPLKHILYRPDSYIGSAFLSDEQPIYVYDAIMKQIVKKEARIVPGLLKIFDEILVNAADNKRRDPQMTTIAVNIDKERNTISIWNNGRGIPVEIHPTEGIYVPTMIFGTLFTSSNYDDSELKIVGGRNGFGAKLCNIFCTEFSVETCTKQSGLRFFQCWRNNMNDVDDPIISDASTNASDYTCVTFKPDLSKFKLSTLDEDTIQVMIRRIVDIAGTLDGVNVFLNGTKIEVSGFEDYVKLFSTYTGGNFENSTVPFYCSVNDRWQIAVARSNAGYNHISFVNNINTLKGGRHVDYIVNQIVSRLKQEISQCCGCEKSISAHQIKNRLHIFVNSLIENPAFESQSKEYLTTSVKNFGSTCIIPESFYENFLKDSDIIHHLLCDISQQHATSLNRSMNRSLWDLSKLEDAADAGTKNGYNCTLIITEGDSAKALAVAGLAVIGRKQYGVFPIRGKLTNVRGMDAKMAVQNAEISALVRILGLKFGENYSNDEKLKSLRYGRLLIMTDQDPDGSHIKGLIVNFLHVYWPSLLKANYVSYFITPLLKAKRGSDVKSFYSTADYEKWRAENPDSVKYSIKYYKGLGTSSAKEAREYFNDIERHTINFIYDGKASDESIELAFAKNKADDRKVWIAESSKLLLSTAVDSNRNQKTFSEFVNEELVEYSQLDLRRSLPNVVDGLKPSQRKVLFTMFERYERGEVRVSQLAGAVSQYCGYHHGEESLVNTIVRLAQDFVGSNNLNLLLPLGQFGTRLSGGEDVASARYIYTSLSPLARAIFPHPDDKILKNLVEENALVEPEWYCPIIPMILINGAEGIGTGWATKILPRCPRQVISNAQRLIDGRPLQEMLPHFRKFQGTIDETAPRQYSISGKVSYRRLKSGLRAVITELPTGIWNNKYKEKVLDSAIKNGLISNYEELHTESNVHFILHVVDKPLLSDKKQIKALNRLLKLRSVASENSMILFDKKNVLQKYDSTREIFQEFFEVRRQKYMERRECELIIMDGKLKFIENQVRFVDAIINGEIIIERKNRAEIIAQLAEKGFDSNPMKAKNAADGNCNPPDFGYLLDMPLCRLSNEEILVLQEKRSELWERFKSLKSTTWRSLWSMDLNVLSMALDKEERVM
;
A
#
# COMPACT_ATOMS: atom_id res chain seq x y z
N MET A 1 -5.80 -35.18 -15.07
CA MET A 1 -4.62 -35.04 -14.18
C MET A 1 -4.31 -36.33 -13.40
N GLU A 2 -5.29 -37.12 -12.95
CA GLU A 2 -5.01 -38.41 -12.26
C GLU A 2 -4.60 -39.59 -13.16
N TYR A 3 -4.81 -39.53 -14.48
CA TYR A 3 -4.29 -40.56 -15.40
C TYR A 3 -2.83 -40.30 -15.85
N VAL A 4 -2.34 -39.08 -15.65
CA VAL A 4 -0.96 -38.68 -15.98
C VAL A 4 0.00 -38.94 -14.80
N GLN A 5 -0.52 -39.04 -13.57
CA GLN A 5 0.25 -39.35 -12.37
C GLN A 5 0.56 -40.84 -12.15
N ARG A 6 -0.14 -41.77 -12.82
CA ARG A 6 0.16 -43.21 -12.69
C ARG A 6 1.23 -43.74 -13.64
N VAL A 7 1.55 -43.01 -14.71
CA VAL A 7 2.62 -43.39 -15.67
C VAL A 7 3.98 -42.82 -15.23
N PHE A 8 3.99 -41.71 -14.47
CA PHE A 8 5.21 -41.07 -13.98
C PHE A 8 5.87 -41.77 -12.76
N PHE A 9 5.19 -42.72 -12.11
CA PHE A 9 5.64 -43.29 -10.83
C PHE A 9 6.40 -44.63 -10.94
N ARG A 10 6.80 -45.07 -12.14
CA ARG A 10 7.57 -46.33 -12.31
C ARG A 10 8.96 -46.17 -12.92
N ILE A 11 9.41 -44.94 -13.18
CA ILE A 11 10.78 -44.67 -13.64
C ILE A 11 11.39 -43.65 -12.69
N THR A 12 11.83 -44.10 -11.52
CA THR A 12 12.87 -43.46 -10.69
C THR A 12 13.10 -44.30 -9.44
N THR A 13 13.97 -45.32 -9.55
CA THR A 13 14.83 -45.72 -8.42
C THR A 13 16.10 -46.35 -8.97
N LYS A 14 17.24 -45.78 -8.52
CA LYS A 14 18.64 -46.24 -8.62
C LYS A 14 19.43 -45.90 -9.90
N GLN A 15 20.11 -44.75 -9.82
CA GLN A 15 21.39 -44.40 -10.48
C GLN A 15 22.54 -45.34 -9.99
N PRO A 16 23.78 -45.35 -10.57
CA PRO A 16 24.46 -44.29 -11.34
C PRO A 16 25.30 -44.75 -12.57
N PHE A 17 25.60 -43.83 -13.50
CA PHE A 17 26.96 -43.44 -13.92
C PHE A 17 26.97 -42.55 -15.18
N SER A 18 27.82 -41.54 -15.07
CA SER A 18 28.32 -40.56 -16.04
C SER A 18 28.68 -41.16 -17.41
N ILE A 19 28.43 -40.43 -18.52
CA ILE A 19 29.44 -40.06 -19.55
C ILE A 19 28.85 -39.10 -20.62
N SER A 20 29.62 -38.03 -20.85
CA SER A 20 29.75 -37.07 -21.97
C SER A 20 28.76 -37.03 -23.14
N LYS A 21 28.37 -35.79 -23.47
CA LYS A 21 27.44 -35.28 -24.51
C LYS A 21 27.81 -35.56 -25.98
N LYS A 22 28.69 -36.51 -26.30
CA LYS A 22 29.20 -36.72 -27.66
C LYS A 22 28.83 -38.04 -28.35
N ASN A 23 28.06 -38.96 -27.73
CA ASN A 23 27.74 -40.27 -28.32
C ASN A 23 26.27 -40.73 -28.19
N LEU A 24 25.28 -39.84 -28.36
CA LEU A 24 23.85 -40.20 -28.28
C LEU A 24 23.19 -40.58 -29.63
N TYR A 25 23.96 -40.74 -30.71
CA TYR A 25 23.41 -41.00 -32.05
C TYR A 25 23.61 -42.43 -32.59
N LEU A 26 24.27 -43.33 -31.83
CA LEU A 26 24.68 -44.64 -32.36
C LEU A 26 24.22 -45.88 -31.57
N VAL A 27 23.32 -45.75 -30.58
CA VAL A 27 22.83 -46.91 -29.78
C VAL A 27 21.33 -47.24 -30.00
N ILE A 28 20.60 -46.47 -30.82
CA ILE A 28 19.17 -46.72 -31.07
C ILE A 28 18.92 -47.70 -32.25
N LEU A 29 19.96 -48.11 -32.99
CA LEU A 29 19.79 -48.94 -34.20
C LEU A 29 20.15 -50.43 -34.05
N SER A 30 20.56 -50.92 -32.88
CA SER A 30 21.07 -52.30 -32.74
C SER A 30 20.51 -53.10 -31.55
N SER A 31 19.19 -53.10 -31.35
CA SER A 31 18.56 -54.08 -30.44
C SER A 31 17.30 -54.68 -31.06
N GLU A 32 17.39 -55.96 -31.42
CA GLU A 32 16.31 -56.82 -31.94
C GLU A 32 15.10 -56.95 -31.00
N TYR A 33 15.18 -56.44 -29.78
CA TYR A 33 14.11 -56.54 -28.79
C TYR A 33 12.93 -55.60 -29.12
N TYR A 34 13.18 -54.46 -29.76
CA TYR A 34 12.11 -53.51 -30.15
C TYR A 34 11.33 -53.98 -31.39
N LYS A 35 11.96 -54.77 -32.28
CA LYS A 35 11.29 -55.37 -33.45
C LYS A 35 10.31 -56.47 -33.06
N ARG A 36 10.51 -57.18 -31.94
CA ARG A 36 9.61 -58.27 -31.52
C ARG A 36 8.37 -57.82 -30.72
N SER A 37 8.39 -56.63 -30.10
CA SER A 37 7.25 -56.18 -29.28
C SER A 37 6.15 -55.46 -30.07
N LEU A 38 6.49 -54.76 -31.16
CA LEU A 38 5.48 -54.12 -32.02
C LEU A 38 4.81 -55.13 -32.99
N PHE A 39 5.51 -56.21 -33.36
CA PHE A 39 4.96 -57.28 -34.19
C PHE A 39 3.99 -58.23 -33.47
N ARG A 40 3.90 -58.18 -32.12
CA ARG A 40 3.00 -59.03 -31.34
C ARG A 40 1.63 -58.40 -31.05
N CYS A 41 1.49 -57.08 -31.15
CA CYS A 41 0.20 -56.39 -30.97
C CYS A 41 -0.59 -56.20 -32.27
N TYR A 42 0.02 -56.35 -33.45
CA TYR A 42 -0.69 -56.23 -34.74
C TYR A 42 -1.31 -57.56 -35.23
N ARG A 43 -1.05 -58.68 -34.53
CA ARG A 43 -1.41 -60.04 -34.98
C ARG A 43 -2.61 -60.66 -34.28
N ARG A 44 -3.47 -59.87 -33.63
CA ARG A 44 -4.65 -60.35 -32.90
C ARG A 44 -6.00 -59.75 -33.34
N SER A 45 -6.09 -59.11 -34.51
CA SER A 45 -7.36 -58.54 -34.98
C SER A 45 -7.70 -58.66 -36.47
N ILE A 46 -7.10 -59.59 -37.24
CA ILE A 46 -7.62 -59.91 -38.57
C ILE A 46 -7.59 -61.43 -38.76
N GLY A 47 -8.79 -61.99 -38.84
CA GLY A 47 -9.03 -63.39 -39.15
C GLY A 47 -8.60 -63.75 -40.58
N SER A 48 -8.47 -65.06 -40.77
CA SER A 48 -8.14 -65.72 -42.03
C SER A 48 -8.98 -65.25 -43.21
N SER A 49 -8.34 -64.70 -44.23
CA SER A 49 -8.77 -64.85 -45.62
C SER A 49 -7.55 -64.83 -46.53
N THR A 50 -7.32 -65.93 -47.24
CA THR A 50 -6.34 -66.05 -48.31
C THR A 50 -6.81 -65.19 -49.48
N VAL A 51 -6.11 -64.10 -49.74
CA VAL A 51 -6.34 -63.22 -50.89
C VAL A 51 -5.36 -63.61 -52.00
N PRO A 52 -5.78 -63.80 -53.27
CA PRO A 52 -4.91 -64.25 -54.35
C PRO A 52 -3.82 -63.23 -54.70
N HIS A 53 -2.70 -63.72 -55.23
CA HIS A 53 -1.47 -62.97 -55.54
C HIS A 53 -1.67 -61.73 -56.46
N GLU A 54 -2.80 -61.63 -57.17
CA GLU A 54 -3.17 -60.47 -58.02
C GLU A 54 -3.59 -59.22 -57.22
N GLN A 55 -4.24 -59.36 -56.06
CA GLN A 55 -4.73 -58.21 -55.28
C GLN A 55 -3.60 -57.48 -54.54
N GLN A 56 -2.50 -58.16 -54.18
CA GLN A 56 -1.31 -57.50 -53.63
C GLN A 56 -0.56 -56.69 -54.70
N ALA A 57 -0.54 -57.14 -55.97
CA ALA A 57 0.04 -56.39 -57.08
C ALA A 57 -0.78 -55.14 -57.44
N ILE A 58 -2.12 -55.22 -57.38
CA ILE A 58 -3.02 -54.07 -57.58
C ILE A 58 -2.88 -53.05 -56.44
N THR A 59 -2.75 -53.51 -55.19
CA THR A 59 -2.57 -52.62 -54.03
C THR A 59 -1.20 -51.94 -54.03
N ALA A 60 -0.15 -52.62 -54.53
CA ALA A 60 1.16 -52.02 -54.76
C ALA A 60 1.17 -51.01 -55.93
N LYS A 61 0.46 -51.30 -57.04
CA LYS A 61 0.23 -50.34 -58.13
C LYS A 61 -0.51 -49.08 -57.66
N LEU A 62 -1.60 -49.25 -56.89
CA LEU A 62 -2.36 -48.15 -56.28
C LEU A 62 -1.54 -47.36 -55.23
N ALA A 63 -0.58 -48.00 -54.56
CA ALA A 63 0.31 -47.34 -53.62
C ALA A 63 1.38 -46.48 -54.33
N VAL A 64 1.83 -46.87 -55.53
CA VAL A 64 2.75 -46.06 -56.36
C VAL A 64 2.01 -44.89 -57.02
N GLU A 65 0.76 -45.06 -57.46
CA GLU A 65 -0.08 -43.99 -58.03
C GLU A 65 -0.45 -42.87 -57.03
N LYS A 66 -0.31 -43.10 -55.71
CA LYS A 66 -0.45 -42.05 -54.68
C LYS A 66 0.69 -41.03 -54.69
N TYR A 67 1.87 -41.38 -55.22
CA TYR A 67 3.03 -40.49 -55.27
C TYR A 67 3.10 -39.80 -56.64
N GLN A 68 2.77 -38.51 -56.68
CA GLN A 68 2.75 -37.72 -57.91
C GLN A 68 3.95 -36.78 -57.97
N ARG A 69 4.62 -36.73 -59.13
CA ARG A 69 5.63 -35.70 -59.45
C ARG A 69 4.97 -34.63 -60.31
N LEU A 70 4.79 -33.44 -59.75
CA LEU A 70 4.26 -32.29 -60.49
C LEU A 70 5.41 -31.49 -61.12
N THR A 71 5.20 -30.99 -62.34
CA THR A 71 6.05 -29.95 -62.93
C THR A 71 5.91 -28.64 -62.14
N PRO A 72 6.92 -27.75 -62.11
CA PRO A 72 6.84 -26.49 -61.37
C PRO A 72 5.58 -25.66 -61.67
N LEU A 73 5.20 -25.52 -62.96
CA LEU A 73 3.99 -24.79 -63.38
C LEU A 73 2.71 -25.41 -62.82
N LYS A 74 2.54 -26.74 -62.93
CA LYS A 74 1.44 -27.46 -62.30
C LYS A 74 1.46 -27.29 -60.78
N HIS A 75 2.61 -27.39 -60.13
CA HIS A 75 2.69 -27.21 -58.68
C HIS A 75 2.21 -25.82 -58.24
N ILE A 76 2.61 -24.75 -58.94
CA ILE A 76 2.14 -23.38 -58.66
C ILE A 76 0.61 -23.28 -58.75
N LEU A 77 0.01 -23.86 -59.80
CA LEU A 77 -1.45 -23.86 -59.98
C LEU A 77 -2.21 -24.71 -58.96
N TYR A 78 -1.66 -25.86 -58.56
CA TYR A 78 -2.29 -26.73 -57.56
C TYR A 78 -2.10 -26.24 -56.12
N ARG A 79 -1.02 -25.51 -55.84
CA ARG A 79 -0.64 -25.01 -54.50
C ARG A 79 -0.28 -23.52 -54.57
N PRO A 80 -1.25 -22.63 -54.89
CA PRO A 80 -1.02 -21.19 -55.04
C PRO A 80 -0.50 -20.51 -53.76
N ASP A 81 -0.88 -21.04 -52.59
CA ASP A 81 -0.66 -20.42 -51.28
C ASP A 81 0.82 -20.08 -50.99
N SER A 82 1.74 -20.97 -51.37
CA SER A 82 3.18 -20.75 -51.15
C SER A 82 3.82 -19.74 -52.12
N TYR A 83 3.09 -19.29 -53.15
CA TYR A 83 3.61 -18.40 -54.20
C TYR A 83 2.93 -17.03 -54.19
N ILE A 84 1.60 -17.01 -54.26
CA ILE A 84 0.78 -15.80 -54.33
C ILE A 84 -0.11 -15.60 -53.10
N GLY A 85 -0.19 -16.59 -52.20
CA GLY A 85 -1.14 -16.62 -51.10
C GLY A 85 -2.45 -17.31 -51.48
N SER A 86 -3.42 -17.27 -50.57
CA SER A 86 -4.72 -17.95 -50.76
C SER A 86 -5.43 -17.48 -52.03
N ALA A 87 -5.86 -18.45 -52.85
CA ALA A 87 -6.72 -18.22 -54.01
C ALA A 87 -8.22 -18.23 -53.64
N PHE A 88 -8.55 -18.36 -52.34
CA PHE A 88 -9.92 -18.30 -51.84
C PHE A 88 -10.22 -16.92 -51.26
N LEU A 89 -11.51 -16.57 -51.31
CA LEU A 89 -12.04 -15.38 -50.65
C LEU A 89 -11.80 -15.47 -49.15
N SER A 90 -11.26 -14.41 -48.56
CA SER A 90 -11.05 -14.33 -47.11
C SER A 90 -12.38 -14.17 -46.37
N ASP A 91 -12.35 -14.46 -45.07
CA ASP A 91 -13.37 -13.97 -44.16
C ASP A 91 -13.44 -12.43 -44.20
N GLU A 92 -14.58 -11.90 -43.80
CA GLU A 92 -14.83 -10.46 -43.70
C GLU A 92 -13.93 -9.86 -42.62
N GLN A 93 -13.16 -8.85 -43.01
CA GLN A 93 -12.16 -8.21 -42.15
C GLN A 93 -12.10 -6.69 -42.40
N PRO A 94 -11.79 -5.89 -41.38
CA PRO A 94 -11.67 -4.44 -41.52
C PRO A 94 -10.39 -4.10 -42.27
N ILE A 95 -10.53 -3.57 -43.48
CA ILE A 95 -9.41 -3.15 -44.33
C ILE A 95 -9.46 -1.65 -44.62
N TYR A 96 -8.28 -1.08 -44.85
CA TYR A 96 -8.16 0.30 -45.28
C TYR A 96 -8.46 0.43 -46.78
N VAL A 97 -9.42 1.29 -47.12
CA VAL A 97 -9.81 1.64 -48.48
C VAL A 97 -9.72 3.15 -48.66
N TYR A 98 -9.44 3.59 -49.89
CA TYR A 98 -9.43 5.00 -50.24
C TYR A 98 -10.84 5.44 -50.63
N ASP A 99 -11.41 6.38 -49.88
CA ASP A 99 -12.68 7.01 -50.19
C ASP A 99 -12.42 8.23 -51.10
N ALA A 100 -12.80 8.10 -52.38
CA ALA A 100 -12.59 9.15 -53.37
C ALA A 100 -13.44 10.41 -53.12
N ILE A 101 -14.55 10.32 -52.38
CA ILE A 101 -15.43 11.45 -52.05
C ILE A 101 -14.81 12.23 -50.90
N MET A 102 -14.42 11.55 -49.83
CA MET A 102 -13.81 12.19 -48.66
C MET A 102 -12.34 12.54 -48.86
N LYS A 103 -11.70 12.02 -49.91
CA LYS A 103 -10.25 12.09 -50.15
C LYS A 103 -9.45 11.64 -48.91
N GLN A 104 -9.92 10.59 -48.25
CA GLN A 104 -9.35 10.04 -47.00
C GLN A 104 -9.31 8.52 -47.04
N ILE A 105 -8.48 7.92 -46.20
CA ILE A 105 -8.41 6.47 -46.03
C ILE A 105 -9.26 6.07 -44.83
N VAL A 106 -10.25 5.21 -45.06
CA VAL A 106 -11.23 4.76 -44.07
C VAL A 106 -11.17 3.24 -43.91
N LYS A 107 -11.57 2.73 -42.73
CA LYS A 107 -11.73 1.30 -42.50
C LYS A 107 -13.12 0.85 -42.95
N LYS A 108 -13.18 -0.20 -43.76
CA LYS A 108 -14.41 -0.84 -44.22
C LYS A 108 -14.28 -2.36 -44.10
N GLU A 109 -15.35 -3.03 -43.71
CA GLU A 109 -15.43 -4.49 -43.75
C GLU A 109 -15.53 -4.94 -45.21
N ALA A 110 -14.62 -5.79 -45.64
CA ALA A 110 -14.59 -6.29 -47.01
C ALA A 110 -13.96 -7.68 -47.09
N ARG A 111 -14.30 -8.42 -48.16
CA ARG A 111 -13.75 -9.74 -48.44
C ARG A 111 -12.80 -9.65 -49.62
N ILE A 112 -11.61 -10.21 -49.48
CA ILE A 112 -10.56 -10.07 -50.48
C ILE A 112 -10.04 -11.43 -50.92
N VAL A 113 -9.49 -11.50 -52.13
CA VAL A 113 -8.71 -12.66 -52.58
C VAL A 113 -7.21 -12.29 -52.57
N PRO A 114 -6.44 -12.73 -51.55
CA PRO A 114 -5.03 -12.35 -51.41
C PRO A 114 -4.18 -12.67 -52.65
N GLY A 115 -4.41 -13.84 -53.25
CA GLY A 115 -3.71 -14.25 -54.47
C GLY A 115 -3.88 -13.31 -55.64
N LEU A 116 -5.10 -12.78 -55.84
CA LEU A 116 -5.41 -11.84 -56.91
C LEU A 116 -4.77 -10.47 -56.68
N LEU A 117 -4.82 -9.97 -55.44
CA LEU A 117 -4.14 -8.74 -55.06
C LEU A 117 -2.62 -8.87 -55.19
N LYS A 118 -2.08 -10.06 -54.90
CA LYS A 118 -0.63 -10.31 -54.98
C LYS A 118 -0.11 -10.28 -56.41
N ILE A 119 -0.81 -10.89 -57.37
CA ILE A 119 -0.38 -10.83 -58.78
C ILE A 119 -0.43 -9.41 -59.34
N PHE A 120 -1.40 -8.60 -58.91
CA PHE A 120 -1.48 -7.18 -59.22
C PHE A 120 -0.29 -6.41 -58.61
N ASP A 121 -0.04 -6.61 -57.31
CA ASP A 121 1.04 -5.96 -56.58
C ASP A 121 2.43 -6.29 -57.17
N GLU A 122 2.67 -7.52 -57.64
CA GLU A 122 3.96 -7.86 -58.25
C GLU A 122 4.25 -7.10 -59.55
N ILE A 123 3.24 -6.81 -60.37
CA ILE A 123 3.43 -5.97 -61.58
C ILE A 123 3.59 -4.50 -61.20
N LEU A 124 2.80 -4.02 -60.24
CA LEU A 124 2.87 -2.64 -59.76
C LEU A 124 4.22 -2.32 -59.10
N VAL A 125 4.76 -3.24 -58.29
CA VAL A 125 6.08 -3.11 -57.68
C VAL A 125 7.20 -3.16 -58.73
N ASN A 126 7.06 -3.97 -59.79
CA ASN A 126 8.04 -3.97 -60.88
C ASN A 126 8.08 -2.61 -61.61
N ALA A 127 6.92 -1.97 -61.83
CA ALA A 127 6.86 -0.62 -62.38
C ALA A 127 7.49 0.41 -61.43
N ALA A 128 7.24 0.29 -60.12
CA ALA A 128 7.85 1.13 -59.10
C ALA A 128 9.38 0.97 -59.01
N ASP A 129 9.89 -0.27 -59.11
CA ASP A 129 11.32 -0.59 -59.13
C ASP A 129 12.04 0.10 -60.31
N ASN A 130 11.33 0.41 -61.40
CA ASN A 130 11.93 1.10 -62.53
C ASN A 130 12.39 2.52 -62.17
N LYS A 131 11.79 3.20 -61.18
CA LYS A 131 12.29 4.51 -60.68
C LYS A 131 13.73 4.43 -60.17
N ARG A 132 14.11 3.29 -59.61
CA ARG A 132 15.46 3.07 -59.07
C ARG A 132 16.44 2.70 -60.17
N ARG A 133 15.97 2.01 -61.22
CA ARG A 133 16.77 1.69 -62.41
C ARG A 133 17.00 2.90 -63.30
N ASP A 134 15.98 3.74 -63.42
CA ASP A 134 15.98 4.98 -64.16
C ASP A 134 15.41 6.13 -63.30
N PRO A 135 16.28 6.95 -62.71
CA PRO A 135 15.88 8.13 -61.96
C PRO A 135 15.04 9.14 -62.77
N GLN A 136 15.07 9.09 -64.11
CA GLN A 136 14.29 9.96 -64.99
C GLN A 136 12.82 9.53 -65.15
N MET A 137 12.41 8.38 -64.60
CA MET A 137 11.00 7.97 -64.60
C MET A 137 10.14 8.99 -63.82
N THR A 138 9.05 9.45 -64.41
CA THR A 138 8.16 10.47 -63.85
C THR A 138 6.71 10.07 -63.72
N THR A 139 6.27 8.98 -64.39
CA THR A 139 4.85 8.64 -64.49
C THR A 139 4.60 7.14 -64.43
N ILE A 140 3.62 6.74 -63.62
CA ILE A 140 2.98 5.42 -63.64
C ILE A 140 1.47 5.62 -63.92
N ALA A 141 0.90 4.86 -64.83
CA ALA A 141 -0.52 4.87 -65.13
C ALA A 141 -1.11 3.46 -64.97
N VAL A 142 -2.18 3.35 -64.21
CA VAL A 142 -2.88 2.09 -63.95
C VAL A 142 -4.32 2.22 -64.46
N ASN A 143 -4.70 1.32 -65.36
CA ASN A 143 -6.06 1.23 -65.88
C ASN A 143 -6.71 -0.08 -65.42
N ILE A 144 -7.84 0.02 -64.75
CA ILE A 144 -8.66 -1.13 -64.30
C ILE A 144 -10.00 -1.05 -65.01
N ASP A 145 -10.26 -2.01 -65.90
CA ASP A 145 -11.51 -2.16 -66.62
C ASP A 145 -12.31 -3.33 -66.03
N LYS A 146 -13.39 -2.98 -65.32
CA LYS A 146 -14.29 -3.93 -64.65
C LYS A 146 -15.12 -4.77 -65.62
N GLU A 147 -15.50 -4.21 -66.77
CA GLU A 147 -16.33 -4.91 -67.75
C GLU A 147 -15.54 -5.98 -68.49
N ARG A 148 -14.30 -5.65 -68.87
CA ARG A 148 -13.40 -6.58 -69.56
C ARG A 148 -12.59 -7.48 -68.62
N ASN A 149 -12.61 -7.17 -67.32
CA ASN A 149 -11.75 -7.77 -66.28
C ASN A 149 -10.25 -7.67 -66.63
N THR A 150 -9.86 -6.55 -67.24
CA THR A 150 -8.47 -6.31 -67.70
C THR A 150 -7.80 -5.23 -66.87
N ILE A 151 -6.55 -5.47 -66.50
CA ILE A 151 -5.71 -4.52 -65.77
C ILE A 151 -4.49 -4.20 -66.61
N SER A 152 -4.18 -2.92 -66.76
CA SER A 152 -3.01 -2.44 -67.49
C SER A 152 -2.18 -1.53 -66.60
N ILE A 153 -0.88 -1.79 -66.50
CA ILE A 153 0.08 -1.01 -65.73
C ILE A 153 1.16 -0.54 -66.69
N TRP A 154 1.26 0.77 -66.85
CA TRP A 154 2.19 1.45 -67.72
C TRP A 154 3.14 2.34 -66.91
N ASN A 155 4.43 2.34 -67.26
CA ASN A 155 5.40 3.27 -66.72
C ASN A 155 6.30 3.82 -67.82
N ASN A 156 6.69 5.09 -67.68
CA ASN A 156 7.75 5.67 -68.51
C ASN A 156 9.14 5.35 -67.94
N GLY A 157 10.16 5.98 -68.52
CA GLY A 157 11.55 5.69 -68.22
C GLY A 157 12.05 4.47 -68.97
N ARG A 158 13.32 4.13 -68.76
CA ARG A 158 14.04 3.09 -69.53
C ARG A 158 13.21 1.80 -69.68
N GLY A 159 12.98 1.42 -70.94
CA GLY A 159 12.26 0.21 -71.31
C GLY A 159 13.11 -1.06 -71.11
N ILE A 160 12.52 -2.23 -71.35
CA ILE A 160 13.25 -3.49 -71.29
C ILE A 160 14.08 -3.65 -72.57
N PRO A 161 15.35 -4.13 -72.49
CA PRO A 161 16.17 -4.35 -73.68
C PRO A 161 15.49 -5.32 -74.65
N VAL A 162 15.28 -4.90 -75.90
CA VAL A 162 14.73 -5.75 -76.97
C VAL A 162 15.89 -6.39 -77.73
N GLU A 163 16.56 -7.33 -77.07
CA GLU A 163 17.74 -8.04 -77.57
C GLU A 163 17.61 -9.54 -77.30
N ILE A 164 18.28 -10.37 -78.09
CA ILE A 164 18.33 -11.83 -77.89
C ILE A 164 19.38 -12.12 -76.81
N HIS A 165 19.00 -12.86 -75.77
CA HIS A 165 19.91 -13.24 -74.69
C HIS A 165 20.95 -14.26 -75.19
N PRO A 166 22.26 -14.01 -75.00
CA PRO A 166 23.32 -14.82 -75.64
C PRO A 166 23.35 -16.29 -75.22
N THR A 167 22.88 -16.64 -74.01
CA THR A 167 22.83 -18.04 -73.53
C THR A 167 21.49 -18.72 -73.75
N GLU A 168 20.38 -17.98 -73.73
CA GLU A 168 19.02 -18.56 -73.75
C GLU A 168 18.41 -18.56 -75.17
N GLY A 169 18.99 -17.80 -76.11
CA GLY A 169 18.57 -17.79 -77.51
C GLY A 169 17.19 -17.18 -77.78
N ILE A 170 16.57 -16.54 -76.78
CA ILE A 170 15.27 -15.86 -76.86
C ILE A 170 15.41 -14.38 -76.47
N TYR A 171 14.43 -13.57 -76.87
CA TYR A 171 14.40 -12.15 -76.49
C TYR A 171 14.32 -11.98 -74.96
N VAL A 172 15.02 -10.97 -74.44
CA VAL A 172 15.04 -10.67 -73.00
C VAL A 172 13.62 -10.45 -72.42
N PRO A 173 12.69 -9.71 -73.05
CA PRO A 173 11.31 -9.61 -72.57
C PRO A 173 10.61 -10.97 -72.51
N THR A 174 10.77 -11.82 -73.54
CA THR A 174 10.22 -13.18 -73.57
C THR A 174 10.76 -14.03 -72.42
N MET A 175 12.08 -13.94 -72.16
CA MET A 175 12.74 -14.66 -71.08
C MET A 175 12.21 -14.25 -69.69
N ILE A 176 12.17 -12.94 -69.39
CA ILE A 176 11.87 -12.45 -68.04
C ILE A 176 10.38 -12.54 -67.66
N PHE A 177 9.47 -12.64 -68.65
CA PHE A 177 8.02 -12.76 -68.44
C PHE A 177 7.45 -14.15 -68.73
N GLY A 178 8.11 -14.96 -69.56
CA GLY A 178 7.64 -16.29 -69.98
C GLY A 178 8.37 -17.48 -69.34
N THR A 179 9.52 -17.26 -68.70
CA THR A 179 10.32 -18.35 -68.10
C THR A 179 10.45 -18.18 -66.58
N LEU A 180 10.14 -19.23 -65.82
CA LEU A 180 10.32 -19.26 -64.35
C LEU A 180 11.82 -19.17 -63.98
N PHE A 181 12.13 -18.68 -62.78
CA PHE A 181 13.51 -18.52 -62.28
C PHE A 181 14.39 -17.55 -63.09
N THR A 182 13.79 -16.47 -63.60
CA THR A 182 14.51 -15.40 -64.31
C THR A 182 14.42 -14.08 -63.54
N SER A 183 15.57 -13.44 -63.28
CA SER A 183 15.66 -12.15 -62.60
C SER A 183 16.98 -11.45 -62.93
N SER A 184 16.98 -10.12 -62.92
CA SER A 184 18.20 -9.30 -62.95
C SER A 184 18.89 -9.20 -61.57
N ASN A 185 18.30 -9.80 -60.53
CA ASN A 185 18.67 -9.56 -59.13
C ASN A 185 19.26 -10.82 -58.44
N TYR A 186 19.86 -11.74 -59.20
CA TYR A 186 20.50 -12.95 -58.65
C TYR A 186 21.93 -12.73 -58.11
N ASP A 187 22.60 -11.66 -58.54
CA ASP A 187 23.89 -11.28 -57.96
C ASP A 187 23.65 -10.49 -56.66
N ASP A 188 23.75 -11.20 -55.53
CA ASP A 188 23.64 -10.67 -54.16
C ASP A 188 24.93 -9.90 -53.72
N SER A 189 26.01 -9.90 -54.52
CA SER A 189 27.23 -9.12 -54.22
C SER A 189 27.04 -7.62 -54.47
N GLU A 190 26.10 -7.27 -55.36
CA GLU A 190 25.63 -5.89 -55.53
C GLU A 190 24.54 -5.56 -54.50
N LEU A 191 24.74 -4.52 -53.71
CA LEU A 191 23.75 -4.05 -52.73
C LEU A 191 22.60 -3.35 -53.45
N LYS A 192 21.44 -4.01 -53.53
CA LYS A 192 20.26 -3.52 -54.27
C LYS A 192 19.13 -3.14 -53.32
N ILE A 193 18.43 -2.05 -53.66
CA ILE A 193 17.28 -1.49 -52.92
C ILE A 193 16.03 -1.61 -53.82
N VAL A 194 15.74 -2.82 -54.26
CA VAL A 194 14.60 -3.14 -55.15
C VAL A 194 13.72 -4.20 -54.50
N GLY A 195 12.46 -4.28 -54.91
CA GLY A 195 11.49 -5.23 -54.36
C GLY A 195 11.52 -6.62 -55.00
N GLY A 196 11.98 -6.74 -56.25
CA GLY A 196 12.18 -8.01 -56.92
C GLY A 196 13.44 -8.75 -56.46
N ARG A 197 13.35 -10.01 -56.00
CA ARG A 197 14.54 -10.80 -55.61
C ARG A 197 14.55 -12.22 -56.18
N ASN A 198 13.43 -12.91 -56.06
CA ASN A 198 13.38 -14.36 -56.28
C ASN A 198 13.08 -14.75 -57.75
N GLY A 199 12.80 -13.79 -58.63
CA GLY A 199 12.58 -14.06 -60.06
C GLY A 199 11.25 -14.75 -60.41
N PHE A 200 10.23 -14.65 -59.54
CA PHE A 200 8.90 -15.24 -59.77
C PHE A 200 7.81 -14.24 -60.16
N GLY A 201 7.84 -13.01 -59.63
CA GLY A 201 6.69 -12.09 -59.59
C GLY A 201 5.89 -11.94 -60.87
N ALA A 202 6.52 -11.47 -61.95
CA ALA A 202 5.84 -11.26 -63.22
C ALA A 202 5.32 -12.55 -63.87
N LYS A 203 6.03 -13.67 -63.69
CA LYS A 203 5.60 -14.99 -64.16
C LYS A 203 4.41 -15.50 -63.37
N LEU A 204 4.38 -15.27 -62.06
CA LEU A 204 3.22 -15.64 -61.24
C LEU A 204 1.97 -14.90 -61.73
N CYS A 205 2.08 -13.62 -62.07
CA CYS A 205 0.97 -12.91 -62.72
C CYS A 205 0.55 -13.60 -64.03
N ASN A 206 1.50 -13.88 -64.93
CA ASN A 206 1.23 -14.56 -66.20
C ASN A 206 0.54 -15.94 -66.02
N ILE A 207 1.05 -16.77 -65.11
CA ILE A 207 0.50 -18.11 -64.79
C ILE A 207 -0.95 -18.04 -64.27
N PHE A 208 -1.32 -16.99 -63.55
CA PHE A 208 -2.69 -16.82 -63.03
C PHE A 208 -3.58 -15.95 -63.93
N CYS A 209 -3.18 -15.73 -65.19
CA CYS A 209 -3.97 -14.99 -66.18
C CYS A 209 -4.45 -15.89 -67.33
N THR A 210 -5.60 -15.52 -67.90
CA THR A 210 -6.10 -16.09 -69.17
C THR A 210 -5.40 -15.46 -70.36
N GLU A 211 -5.03 -14.19 -70.26
CA GLU A 211 -4.28 -13.42 -71.24
C GLU A 211 -3.29 -12.49 -70.51
N PHE A 212 -2.05 -12.44 -70.97
CA PHE A 212 -0.99 -11.59 -70.42
C PHE A 212 -0.15 -11.06 -71.57
N SER A 213 -0.06 -9.75 -71.73
CA SER A 213 0.68 -9.11 -72.82
C SER A 213 1.67 -8.10 -72.27
N VAL A 214 2.83 -8.04 -72.92
CA VAL A 214 3.91 -7.12 -72.61
C VAL A 214 4.22 -6.30 -73.84
N GLU A 215 4.24 -4.99 -73.66
CA GLU A 215 4.64 -4.05 -74.66
C GLU A 215 5.76 -3.16 -74.11
N THR A 216 6.87 -3.01 -74.84
CA THR A 216 7.97 -2.14 -74.41
C THR A 216 8.61 -1.47 -75.61
N CYS A 217 9.08 -0.24 -75.38
CA CYS A 217 9.82 0.55 -76.34
C CYS A 217 11.10 1.05 -75.66
N THR A 218 12.24 0.90 -76.33
CA THR A 218 13.54 1.37 -75.82
C THR A 218 14.36 2.05 -76.89
N LYS A 219 14.80 3.28 -76.61
CA LYS A 219 15.71 4.04 -77.48
C LYS A 219 17.07 3.39 -77.65
N GLN A 220 17.47 2.53 -76.72
CA GLN A 220 18.77 1.84 -76.78
C GLN A 220 18.85 0.86 -77.95
N SER A 221 17.80 0.08 -78.20
CA SER A 221 17.73 -0.81 -79.36
C SER A 221 17.02 -0.18 -80.56
N GLY A 222 16.25 0.89 -80.35
CA GLY A 222 15.43 1.52 -81.40
C GLY A 222 14.21 0.69 -81.80
N LEU A 223 13.84 -0.31 -80.99
CA LEU A 223 12.78 -1.27 -81.32
C LEU A 223 11.61 -1.19 -80.32
N ARG A 224 10.41 -1.49 -80.83
CA ARG A 224 9.20 -1.76 -80.06
C ARG A 224 8.91 -3.26 -80.11
N PHE A 225 8.64 -3.82 -78.94
CA PHE A 225 8.34 -5.23 -78.72
C PHE A 225 6.92 -5.38 -78.21
N PHE A 226 6.19 -6.36 -78.76
CA PHE A 226 4.90 -6.82 -78.25
C PHE A 226 4.86 -8.35 -78.24
N GLN A 227 4.44 -8.95 -77.12
CA GLN A 227 4.20 -10.38 -77.03
C GLN A 227 3.01 -10.68 -76.11
N CYS A 228 2.23 -11.70 -76.46
CA CYS A 228 1.07 -12.14 -75.69
C CYS A 228 1.18 -13.63 -75.32
N TRP A 229 0.82 -13.94 -74.08
CA TRP A 229 0.67 -15.28 -73.53
C TRP A 229 -0.79 -15.55 -73.22
N ARG A 230 -1.24 -16.79 -73.45
CA ARG A 230 -2.60 -17.24 -73.15
C ARG A 230 -2.57 -18.52 -72.32
N ASN A 231 -3.73 -18.83 -71.73
CA ASN A 231 -3.98 -20.09 -71.03
C ASN A 231 -2.93 -20.39 -69.95
N ASN A 232 -2.75 -19.47 -69.00
CA ASN A 232 -1.88 -19.64 -67.84
C ASN A 232 -0.39 -19.85 -68.19
N MET A 233 0.10 -19.10 -69.19
CA MET A 233 1.48 -19.17 -69.70
C MET A 233 1.81 -20.45 -70.50
N ASN A 234 0.81 -21.28 -70.86
CA ASN A 234 1.06 -22.48 -71.67
C ASN A 234 1.19 -22.16 -73.17
N ASP A 235 0.45 -21.15 -73.65
CA ASP A 235 0.46 -20.74 -75.05
C ASP A 235 1.15 -19.38 -75.18
N VAL A 236 2.06 -19.25 -76.13
CA VAL A 236 2.84 -18.03 -76.37
C VAL A 236 2.81 -17.68 -77.85
N ASP A 237 2.46 -16.43 -78.15
CA ASP A 237 2.56 -15.90 -79.50
C ASP A 237 4.03 -15.55 -79.82
N ASP A 238 4.42 -15.62 -81.09
CA ASP A 238 5.72 -15.10 -81.53
C ASP A 238 5.82 -13.60 -81.24
N PRO A 239 6.99 -13.10 -80.80
CA PRO A 239 7.17 -11.69 -80.49
C PRO A 239 7.07 -10.83 -81.75
N ILE A 240 6.22 -9.80 -81.71
CA ILE A 240 6.09 -8.80 -82.77
C ILE A 240 7.10 -7.69 -82.50
N ILE A 241 8.02 -7.49 -83.45
CA ILE A 241 9.07 -6.47 -83.36
C ILE A 241 8.87 -5.48 -84.49
N SER A 242 8.87 -4.20 -84.13
CA SER A 242 8.74 -3.08 -85.07
C SER A 242 9.72 -1.97 -84.72
N ASP A 243 10.11 -1.16 -85.69
CA ASP A 243 10.97 0.01 -85.43
C ASP A 243 10.22 1.04 -84.57
N ALA A 244 10.89 1.55 -83.55
CA ALA A 244 10.36 2.65 -82.76
C ALA A 244 10.40 3.95 -83.58
N SER A 245 9.35 4.76 -83.53
CA SER A 245 9.35 6.07 -84.18
C SER A 245 10.48 6.95 -83.63
N THR A 246 11.06 7.84 -84.44
CA THR A 246 12.17 8.74 -84.06
C THR A 246 11.89 9.61 -82.82
N ASN A 247 10.61 9.85 -82.50
CA ASN A 247 10.15 10.63 -81.35
C ASN A 247 9.56 9.77 -80.21
N ALA A 248 9.66 8.44 -80.27
CA ALA A 248 9.10 7.56 -79.24
C ALA A 248 9.83 7.73 -77.91
N SER A 249 9.08 7.84 -76.81
CA SER A 249 9.64 7.76 -75.45
C SER A 249 9.77 6.30 -75.00
N ASP A 250 10.72 6.03 -74.12
CA ASP A 250 10.84 4.71 -73.50
C ASP A 250 9.65 4.45 -72.57
N TYR A 251 9.11 3.23 -72.64
CA TYR A 251 8.07 2.77 -71.74
C TYR A 251 8.02 1.24 -71.64
N THR A 252 7.33 0.78 -70.59
CA THR A 252 6.88 -0.59 -70.45
C THR A 252 5.40 -0.59 -70.06
N CYS A 253 4.62 -1.43 -70.74
CA CYS A 253 3.21 -1.65 -70.48
C CYS A 253 2.97 -3.14 -70.28
N VAL A 254 2.39 -3.52 -69.14
CA VAL A 254 1.95 -4.89 -68.88
C VAL A 254 0.45 -4.89 -68.75
N THR A 255 -0.22 -5.63 -69.62
CA THR A 255 -1.68 -5.75 -69.63
C THR A 255 -2.06 -7.20 -69.41
N PHE A 256 -2.89 -7.47 -68.41
CA PHE A 256 -3.24 -8.84 -68.02
C PHE A 256 -4.72 -8.98 -67.66
N LYS A 257 -5.25 -10.17 -67.92
CA LYS A 257 -6.62 -10.59 -67.63
C LYS A 257 -6.59 -11.78 -66.66
N PRO A 258 -6.81 -11.54 -65.35
CA PRO A 258 -6.78 -12.59 -64.34
C PRO A 258 -7.72 -13.75 -64.66
N ASP A 259 -7.28 -14.98 -64.40
CA ASP A 259 -8.11 -16.17 -64.49
C ASP A 259 -9.00 -16.28 -63.25
N LEU A 260 -10.10 -15.51 -63.25
CA LEU A 260 -11.02 -15.38 -62.12
C LEU A 260 -11.60 -16.72 -61.66
N SER A 261 -11.70 -17.71 -62.56
CA SER A 261 -12.15 -19.06 -62.24
C SER A 261 -11.26 -19.75 -61.19
N LYS A 262 -9.95 -19.49 -61.23
CA LYS A 262 -8.97 -20.00 -60.25
C LYS A 262 -9.09 -19.31 -58.89
N PHE A 263 -9.58 -18.08 -58.88
CA PHE A 263 -9.85 -17.28 -57.70
C PHE A 263 -11.28 -17.43 -57.16
N LYS A 264 -12.10 -18.30 -57.77
CA LYS A 264 -13.53 -18.51 -57.44
C LYS A 264 -14.38 -17.25 -57.59
N LEU A 265 -14.00 -16.36 -58.51
CA LEU A 265 -14.71 -15.14 -58.86
C LEU A 265 -15.27 -15.23 -60.29
N SER A 266 -16.38 -14.54 -60.56
CA SER A 266 -16.94 -14.37 -61.90
C SER A 266 -16.57 -13.03 -62.54
N THR A 267 -16.44 -11.98 -61.72
CA THR A 267 -16.02 -10.63 -62.10
C THR A 267 -15.08 -10.04 -61.04
N LEU A 268 -14.34 -8.99 -61.38
CA LEU A 268 -13.64 -8.17 -60.39
C LEU A 268 -14.68 -7.45 -59.52
N ASP A 269 -14.83 -7.91 -58.27
CA ASP A 269 -15.77 -7.33 -57.32
C ASP A 269 -15.31 -5.95 -56.82
N GLU A 270 -16.26 -5.20 -56.26
CA GLU A 270 -16.02 -3.82 -55.82
C GLU A 270 -14.98 -3.76 -54.69
N ASP A 271 -15.02 -4.73 -53.77
CA ASP A 271 -14.08 -4.81 -52.65
C ASP A 271 -12.64 -5.02 -53.13
N THR A 272 -12.40 -5.91 -54.10
CA THR A 272 -11.07 -6.12 -54.68
C THR A 272 -10.57 -4.85 -55.38
N ILE A 273 -11.43 -4.18 -56.15
CA ILE A 273 -11.07 -2.93 -56.84
C ILE A 273 -10.70 -1.85 -55.82
N GLN A 274 -11.46 -1.68 -54.74
CA GLN A 274 -11.17 -0.69 -53.69
C GLN A 274 -9.80 -0.91 -53.04
N VAL A 275 -9.40 -2.17 -52.85
CA VAL A 275 -8.08 -2.51 -52.31
C VAL A 275 -6.96 -2.29 -53.33
N MET A 276 -7.19 -2.60 -54.60
CA MET A 276 -6.26 -2.26 -55.68
C MET A 276 -6.07 -0.75 -55.76
N ILE A 277 -7.14 0.05 -55.72
CA ILE A 277 -7.09 1.51 -55.69
C ILE A 277 -6.27 2.00 -54.49
N ARG A 278 -6.55 1.49 -53.28
CA ARG A 278 -5.76 1.83 -52.10
C ARG A 278 -4.29 1.52 -52.30
N ARG A 279 -3.95 0.39 -52.92
CA ARG A 279 -2.57 0.01 -53.19
C ARG A 279 -1.88 0.91 -54.23
N ILE A 280 -2.62 1.43 -55.19
CA ILE A 280 -2.12 2.44 -56.15
C ILE A 280 -1.83 3.76 -55.42
N VAL A 281 -2.71 4.16 -54.49
CA VAL A 281 -2.48 5.32 -53.60
C VAL A 281 -1.25 5.11 -52.71
N ASP A 282 -1.04 3.90 -52.17
CA ASP A 282 0.18 3.56 -51.42
C ASP A 282 1.45 3.82 -52.26
N ILE A 283 1.42 3.49 -53.56
CA ILE A 283 2.56 3.74 -54.46
C ILE A 283 2.77 5.24 -54.72
N ALA A 284 1.69 6.00 -54.91
CA ALA A 284 1.77 7.46 -55.04
C ALA A 284 2.37 8.13 -53.79
N GLY A 285 2.10 7.56 -52.61
CA GLY A 285 2.66 8.01 -51.35
C GLY A 285 4.11 7.58 -51.07
N THR A 286 4.53 6.42 -51.56
CA THR A 286 5.85 5.84 -51.22
C THR A 286 6.93 6.14 -52.25
N LEU A 287 6.56 6.47 -53.49
CA LEU A 287 7.48 6.87 -54.56
C LEU A 287 7.60 8.39 -54.66
N ASP A 288 8.75 8.92 -54.26
CA ASP A 288 9.04 10.34 -54.42
C ASP A 288 9.28 10.71 -55.90
N GLY A 289 8.64 11.79 -56.36
CA GLY A 289 8.86 12.38 -57.68
C GLY A 289 8.21 11.64 -58.86
N VAL A 290 7.21 10.78 -58.62
CA VAL A 290 6.47 10.05 -59.65
C VAL A 290 4.97 10.39 -59.57
N ASN A 291 4.38 10.82 -60.68
CA ASN A 291 2.94 11.04 -60.77
C ASN A 291 2.23 9.71 -61.08
N VAL A 292 1.26 9.34 -60.25
CA VAL A 292 0.47 8.12 -60.43
C VAL A 292 -0.93 8.47 -60.93
N PHE A 293 -1.36 7.82 -62.01
CA PHE A 293 -2.69 7.99 -62.62
C PHE A 293 -3.51 6.70 -62.47
N LEU A 294 -4.77 6.85 -62.11
CA LEU A 294 -5.77 5.79 -62.07
C LEU A 294 -6.87 6.11 -63.10
N ASN A 295 -7.05 5.25 -64.11
CA ASN A 295 -8.04 5.42 -65.17
C ASN A 295 -8.02 6.84 -65.80
N GLY A 296 -6.81 7.38 -66.03
CA GLY A 296 -6.57 8.73 -66.57
C GLY A 296 -6.66 9.89 -65.57
N THR A 297 -7.08 9.65 -64.32
CA THR A 297 -7.16 10.68 -63.27
C THR A 297 -5.91 10.65 -62.39
N LYS A 298 -5.28 11.81 -62.15
CA LYS A 298 -4.10 11.92 -61.27
C LYS A 298 -4.50 11.75 -59.80
N ILE A 299 -3.77 10.93 -59.05
CA ILE A 299 -3.91 10.82 -57.59
C ILE A 299 -3.24 12.03 -56.92
N GLU A 300 -3.99 12.77 -56.11
CA GLU A 300 -3.53 13.98 -55.39
C GLU A 300 -2.73 13.64 -54.13
N VAL A 301 -1.68 12.83 -54.27
CA VAL A 301 -0.74 12.48 -53.19
C VAL A 301 0.68 12.65 -53.71
N SER A 302 1.48 13.50 -53.06
CA SER A 302 2.86 13.79 -53.46
C SER A 302 3.85 13.43 -52.33
N GLY A 303 4.16 12.14 -52.20
CA GLY A 303 5.10 11.63 -51.20
C GLY A 303 4.46 11.23 -49.88
N PHE A 304 5.31 10.80 -48.93
CA PHE A 304 4.85 10.02 -47.78
C PHE A 304 4.12 10.85 -46.72
N GLU A 305 4.44 12.14 -46.60
CA GLU A 305 3.76 13.04 -45.67
C GLU A 305 2.28 13.22 -46.02
N ASP A 306 1.99 13.50 -47.30
CA ASP A 306 0.63 13.66 -47.81
C ASP A 306 -0.17 12.35 -47.68
N TYR A 307 0.50 11.21 -47.95
CA TYR A 307 -0.10 9.89 -47.79
C TYR A 307 -0.54 9.62 -46.36
N VAL A 308 0.32 9.89 -45.37
CA VAL A 308 -0.02 9.64 -43.96
C VAL A 308 -1.16 10.57 -43.51
N LYS A 309 -1.21 11.81 -44.00
CA LYS A 309 -2.31 12.76 -43.68
C LYS A 309 -3.69 12.24 -44.10
N LEU A 310 -3.78 11.36 -45.10
CA LEU A 310 -5.04 10.70 -45.49
C LEU A 310 -5.67 9.84 -44.39
N PHE A 311 -4.90 9.43 -43.37
CA PHE A 311 -5.37 8.63 -42.24
C PHE A 311 -5.91 9.46 -41.07
N SER A 312 -5.94 10.79 -41.21
CA SER A 312 -6.47 11.68 -40.18
C SER A 312 -7.98 11.49 -40.08
N THR A 313 -8.48 11.16 -38.89
CA THR A 313 -9.92 10.98 -38.65
C THR A 313 -10.53 12.27 -38.11
N TYR A 314 -11.32 12.97 -38.93
CA TYR A 314 -12.21 14.03 -38.47
C TYR A 314 -13.60 13.45 -38.18
N THR A 315 -13.82 12.96 -36.96
CA THR A 315 -15.15 12.54 -36.51
C THR A 315 -15.93 13.74 -35.98
N GLY A 316 -16.86 14.26 -36.79
CA GLY A 316 -18.02 15.04 -36.36
C GLY A 316 -17.79 16.16 -35.34
N GLY A 317 -17.31 17.32 -35.79
CA GLY A 317 -17.46 18.62 -35.10
C GLY A 317 -16.70 18.84 -33.78
N ASN A 318 -16.24 17.79 -33.09
CA ASN A 318 -15.46 17.91 -31.86
C ASN A 318 -13.96 17.77 -32.16
N PHE A 319 -13.22 18.88 -32.05
CA PHE A 319 -11.76 18.93 -32.22
C PHE A 319 -10.98 18.05 -31.22
N GLU A 320 -11.59 17.65 -30.09
CA GLU A 320 -10.92 16.90 -29.01
C GLU A 320 -10.53 15.45 -29.36
N ASN A 321 -11.09 14.85 -30.41
CA ASN A 321 -10.81 13.46 -30.80
C ASN A 321 -10.02 13.30 -32.11
N SER A 322 -9.51 14.40 -32.68
CA SER A 322 -8.70 14.35 -33.90
C SER A 322 -7.39 13.61 -33.65
N THR A 323 -7.07 12.61 -34.48
CA THR A 323 -5.78 11.93 -34.46
C THR A 323 -4.98 12.37 -35.69
N VAL A 324 -4.13 13.38 -35.50
CA VAL A 324 -3.24 13.88 -36.55
C VAL A 324 -1.91 13.13 -36.47
N PRO A 325 -1.45 12.49 -37.56
CA PRO A 325 -0.14 11.86 -37.57
C PRO A 325 0.99 12.89 -37.62
N PHE A 326 2.01 12.69 -36.79
CA PHE A 326 3.23 13.49 -36.78
C PHE A 326 4.25 12.85 -37.71
N TYR A 327 4.69 13.56 -38.73
CA TYR A 327 5.63 13.08 -39.75
C TYR A 327 7.06 13.55 -39.50
N CYS A 328 8.03 12.70 -39.85
CA CYS A 328 9.45 13.02 -39.86
C CYS A 328 10.17 12.26 -40.98
N SER A 329 10.86 13.00 -41.85
CA SER A 329 11.88 12.43 -42.73
C SER A 329 13.20 12.38 -41.97
N VAL A 330 13.65 11.18 -41.60
CA VAL A 330 14.86 11.01 -40.79
C VAL A 330 16.11 11.08 -41.65
N ASN A 331 16.07 10.46 -42.83
CA ASN A 331 17.10 10.51 -43.87
C ASN A 331 16.51 10.02 -45.20
N ASP A 332 17.33 10.00 -46.27
CA ASP A 332 16.95 9.57 -47.62
C ASP A 332 16.34 8.16 -47.72
N ARG A 333 16.51 7.32 -46.68
CA ARG A 333 16.04 5.94 -46.64
C ARG A 333 14.93 5.68 -45.63
N TRP A 334 14.59 6.63 -44.76
CA TRP A 334 13.62 6.42 -43.68
C TRP A 334 12.71 7.63 -43.49
N GLN A 335 11.43 7.41 -43.72
CA GLN A 335 10.36 8.34 -43.41
C GLN A 335 9.41 7.67 -42.40
N ILE A 336 9.08 8.37 -41.32
CA ILE A 336 8.29 7.83 -40.21
C ILE A 336 7.15 8.78 -39.92
N ALA A 337 6.00 8.24 -39.54
CA ALA A 337 5.00 9.02 -38.85
C ALA A 337 4.37 8.27 -37.67
N VAL A 338 3.93 9.00 -36.66
CA VAL A 338 3.34 8.46 -35.44
C VAL A 338 2.04 9.21 -35.14
N ALA A 339 0.96 8.48 -34.90
CA ALA A 339 -0.29 9.02 -34.42
C ALA A 339 -0.72 8.30 -33.13
N ARG A 340 -1.55 8.98 -32.33
CA ARG A 340 -2.24 8.37 -31.19
C ARG A 340 -3.34 7.43 -31.70
N SER A 341 -3.45 6.24 -31.12
CA SER A 341 -4.50 5.27 -31.48
C SER A 341 -5.54 5.11 -30.36
N ASN A 342 -6.81 5.16 -30.74
CA ASN A 342 -7.96 4.89 -29.86
C ASN A 342 -8.37 3.41 -29.85
N ALA A 343 -7.99 2.63 -30.88
CA ALA A 343 -8.49 1.28 -31.15
C ALA A 343 -7.42 0.18 -31.05
N GLY A 344 -6.34 0.43 -30.28
CA GLY A 344 -5.22 -0.51 -30.13
C GLY A 344 -4.04 -0.23 -31.06
N TYR A 345 -2.97 -1.01 -30.95
CA TYR A 345 -1.77 -0.87 -31.77
C TYR A 345 -2.10 -1.16 -33.25
N ASN A 346 -1.71 -0.24 -34.14
CA ASN A 346 -1.80 -0.43 -35.59
C ASN A 346 -0.49 0.04 -36.23
N HIS A 347 -0.15 -0.52 -37.39
CA HIS A 347 0.97 -0.03 -38.20
C HIS A 347 0.70 -0.17 -39.69
N ILE A 348 1.32 0.71 -40.48
CA ILE A 348 1.35 0.66 -41.94
C ILE A 348 2.81 0.86 -42.36
N SER A 349 3.36 -0.09 -43.11
CA SER A 349 4.79 -0.09 -43.36
C SER A 349 5.16 -0.56 -44.75
N PHE A 350 6.21 0.05 -45.29
CA PHE A 350 6.72 -0.19 -46.64
C PHE A 350 8.23 -0.40 -46.63
N VAL A 351 8.68 -1.42 -47.35
CA VAL A 351 10.10 -1.73 -47.59
C VAL A 351 10.32 -1.79 -49.09
N ASN A 352 11.09 -0.85 -49.65
CA ASN A 352 11.33 -0.77 -51.10
C ASN A 352 10.00 -0.78 -51.90
N ASN A 353 9.03 0.03 -51.47
CA ASN A 353 7.66 0.10 -51.99
C ASN A 353 6.79 -1.15 -51.80
N ILE A 354 7.29 -2.22 -51.17
CA ILE A 354 6.50 -3.41 -50.82
C ILE A 354 5.76 -3.14 -49.51
N ASN A 355 4.45 -3.39 -49.49
CA ASN A 355 3.64 -3.25 -48.28
C ASN A 355 3.86 -4.45 -47.33
N THR A 356 4.51 -4.21 -46.19
CA THR A 356 4.73 -5.21 -45.15
C THR A 356 3.56 -5.25 -44.18
N LEU A 357 2.47 -5.91 -44.61
CA LEU A 357 1.21 -5.98 -43.85
C LEU A 357 1.38 -6.52 -42.42
N LYS A 358 2.23 -7.52 -42.23
CA LYS A 358 2.51 -8.12 -40.90
C LYS A 358 3.61 -7.38 -40.14
N GLY A 359 4.20 -6.34 -40.73
CA GLY A 359 5.31 -5.58 -40.17
C GLY A 359 6.64 -6.30 -40.34
N GLY A 360 7.48 -6.29 -39.30
CA GLY A 360 8.81 -6.88 -39.36
C GLY A 360 9.79 -6.19 -38.44
N ARG A 361 11.07 -6.58 -38.57
CA ARG A 361 12.15 -6.01 -37.76
C ARG A 361 12.34 -4.50 -37.93
N HIS A 362 12.00 -3.94 -39.09
CA HIS A 362 12.02 -2.49 -39.35
C HIS A 362 10.97 -1.74 -38.52
N VAL A 363 9.76 -2.28 -38.42
CA VAL A 363 8.70 -1.70 -37.58
C VAL A 363 9.05 -1.80 -36.10
N ASP A 364 9.50 -2.98 -35.64
CA ASP A 364 9.90 -3.17 -34.25
C ASP A 364 11.08 -2.26 -33.85
N TYR A 365 12.02 -2.02 -34.77
CA TYR A 365 13.13 -1.10 -34.56
C TYR A 365 12.67 0.33 -34.25
N ILE A 366 11.63 0.82 -34.94
CA ILE A 366 11.05 2.15 -34.71
C ILE A 366 10.17 2.19 -33.45
N VAL A 367 9.28 1.20 -33.29
CA VAL A 367 8.37 1.12 -32.13
C VAL A 367 9.14 1.08 -30.81
N ASN A 368 10.22 0.29 -30.73
CA ASN A 368 11.00 0.16 -29.51
C ASN A 368 11.68 1.46 -29.10
N GLN A 369 12.15 2.28 -30.06
CA GLN A 369 12.72 3.60 -29.78
C GLN A 369 11.67 4.53 -29.17
N ILE A 370 10.49 4.62 -29.79
CA ILE A 370 9.38 5.48 -29.31
C ILE A 370 8.89 5.05 -27.93
N VAL A 371 8.65 3.74 -27.73
CA VAL A 371 8.17 3.22 -26.45
C VAL A 371 9.20 3.46 -25.33
N SER A 372 10.49 3.32 -25.61
CA SER A 372 11.54 3.58 -24.62
C SER A 372 11.57 5.05 -24.20
N ARG A 373 11.48 5.98 -25.15
CA ARG A 373 11.45 7.43 -24.88
C ARG A 373 10.21 7.82 -24.06
N LEU A 374 9.01 7.34 -24.45
CA LEU A 374 7.76 7.59 -23.73
C LEU A 374 7.80 7.05 -22.30
N LYS A 375 8.38 5.87 -22.09
CA LYS A 375 8.51 5.27 -20.76
C LYS A 375 9.40 6.12 -19.84
N GLN A 376 10.47 6.70 -20.38
CA GLN A 376 11.35 7.61 -19.64
C GLN A 376 10.61 8.87 -19.20
N GLU A 377 9.88 9.52 -20.10
CA GLU A 377 9.09 10.73 -19.78
C GLU A 377 8.04 10.47 -18.69
N ILE A 378 7.30 9.37 -18.79
CA ILE A 378 6.26 9.06 -17.78
C ILE A 378 6.89 8.77 -16.41
N SER A 379 8.07 8.14 -16.38
CA SER A 379 8.80 7.91 -15.13
C SER A 379 9.24 9.20 -14.45
N GLN A 380 9.59 10.23 -15.23
CA GLN A 380 9.97 11.55 -14.73
C GLN A 380 8.75 12.32 -14.20
N CYS A 381 7.61 12.29 -14.91
CA CYS A 381 6.39 12.98 -14.47
C CYS A 381 5.75 12.36 -13.22
N CYS A 382 5.80 11.04 -13.03
CA CYS A 382 5.07 10.35 -11.96
C CYS A 382 5.90 10.00 -10.72
N GLY A 383 7.21 10.25 -10.72
CA GLY A 383 8.10 9.94 -9.58
C GLY A 383 8.13 8.46 -9.17
N CYS A 384 7.63 7.55 -10.02
CA CYS A 384 7.58 6.10 -9.77
C CYS A 384 8.05 5.33 -11.02
N GLU A 385 9.10 4.53 -10.89
CA GLU A 385 9.70 3.76 -12.02
C GLU A 385 8.85 2.57 -12.50
N LYS A 386 7.79 2.18 -11.76
CA LYS A 386 7.19 0.83 -11.86
C LYS A 386 5.76 0.74 -12.39
N SER A 387 5.18 1.77 -12.99
CA SER A 387 3.74 1.72 -13.32
C SER A 387 3.37 1.22 -14.72
N ILE A 388 4.21 1.36 -15.76
CA ILE A 388 3.75 1.16 -17.16
C ILE A 388 4.56 0.10 -17.92
N SER A 389 3.85 -0.87 -18.50
CA SER A 389 4.41 -1.87 -19.40
C SER A 389 4.60 -1.32 -20.82
N ALA A 390 5.66 -1.76 -21.51
CA ALA A 390 5.93 -1.40 -22.91
C ALA A 390 4.76 -1.74 -23.84
N HIS A 391 4.02 -2.81 -23.54
CA HIS A 391 2.84 -3.23 -24.27
C HIS A 391 1.67 -2.23 -24.15
N GLN A 392 1.45 -1.64 -22.97
CA GLN A 392 0.39 -0.63 -22.78
C GLN A 392 0.67 0.63 -23.61
N ILE A 393 1.94 1.06 -23.66
CA ILE A 393 2.35 2.20 -24.49
C ILE A 393 2.17 1.87 -25.97
N LYS A 394 2.66 0.70 -26.41
CA LYS A 394 2.53 0.24 -27.80
C LYS A 394 1.07 0.24 -28.26
N ASN A 395 0.13 -0.20 -27.42
CA ASN A 395 -1.29 -0.25 -27.76
C ASN A 395 -1.97 1.11 -28.00
N ARG A 396 -1.30 2.23 -27.67
CA ARG A 396 -1.81 3.58 -27.94
C ARG A 396 -1.14 4.24 -29.16
N LEU A 397 -0.38 3.50 -29.94
CA LEU A 397 0.36 4.02 -31.09
C LEU A 397 -0.19 3.48 -32.41
N HIS A 398 -0.28 4.37 -33.40
CA HIS A 398 -0.43 4.05 -34.81
C HIS A 398 0.82 4.51 -35.55
N ILE A 399 1.56 3.57 -36.16
CA ILE A 399 2.90 3.81 -36.68
C ILE A 399 2.94 3.66 -38.20
N PHE A 400 3.53 4.62 -38.89
CA PHE A 400 3.77 4.60 -40.32
C PHE A 400 5.26 4.56 -40.60
N VAL A 401 5.71 3.66 -41.47
CA VAL A 401 7.14 3.51 -41.81
C VAL A 401 7.31 3.34 -43.32
N ASN A 402 8.03 4.23 -43.98
CA ASN A 402 8.53 4.01 -45.34
C ASN A 402 10.06 3.88 -45.27
N SER A 403 10.59 2.75 -45.77
CA SER A 403 11.99 2.41 -45.60
C SER A 403 12.62 1.80 -46.86
N LEU A 404 13.91 2.10 -47.04
CA LEU A 404 14.75 1.55 -48.11
C LEU A 404 15.82 0.63 -47.52
N ILE A 405 15.68 -0.67 -47.75
CA ILE A 405 16.49 -1.73 -47.14
C ILE A 405 17.34 -2.41 -48.22
N GLU A 406 18.62 -2.60 -47.95
CA GLU A 406 19.54 -3.34 -48.82
C GLU A 406 19.27 -4.85 -48.73
N ASN A 407 19.13 -5.49 -49.90
CA ASN A 407 18.92 -6.92 -50.06
C ASN A 407 17.92 -7.49 -49.03
N PRO A 408 16.65 -7.00 -49.00
CA PRO A 408 15.69 -7.36 -47.97
C PRO A 408 15.33 -8.85 -48.05
N ALA A 409 15.30 -9.49 -46.90
CA ALA A 409 14.82 -10.86 -46.69
C ALA A 409 13.47 -10.85 -45.96
N PHE A 410 12.56 -11.69 -46.44
CA PHE A 410 11.20 -11.83 -45.93
C PHE A 410 10.94 -13.27 -45.47
N GLU A 411 9.90 -13.48 -44.66
CA GLU A 411 9.49 -14.81 -44.20
C GLU A 411 9.03 -15.72 -45.36
N SER A 412 8.36 -15.15 -46.35
CA SER A 412 7.79 -15.86 -47.50
C SER A 412 7.80 -15.01 -48.78
N GLN A 413 7.41 -15.62 -49.90
CA GLN A 413 7.27 -14.94 -51.19
C GLN A 413 6.17 -13.86 -51.20
N SER A 414 5.20 -13.88 -50.27
CA SER A 414 4.21 -12.81 -50.18
C SER A 414 4.82 -11.47 -49.73
N LYS A 415 6.03 -11.51 -49.11
CA LYS A 415 6.81 -10.36 -48.65
C LYS A 415 6.10 -9.50 -47.59
N GLU A 416 5.24 -10.12 -46.79
CA GLU A 416 4.42 -9.44 -45.77
C GLU A 416 5.17 -9.14 -44.46
N TYR A 417 6.23 -9.90 -44.14
CA TYR A 417 7.02 -9.77 -42.91
C TYR A 417 8.52 -9.72 -43.18
N LEU A 418 9.20 -8.63 -42.78
CA LEU A 418 10.65 -8.46 -42.95
C LEU A 418 11.45 -9.16 -41.85
N THR A 419 12.37 -10.05 -42.22
CA THR A 419 13.23 -10.82 -41.31
C THR A 419 14.69 -10.33 -41.24
N THR A 420 15.08 -9.42 -42.14
CA THR A 420 16.42 -8.81 -42.19
C THR A 420 16.83 -8.23 -40.83
N SER A 421 18.03 -8.57 -40.36
CA SER A 421 18.56 -8.03 -39.11
C SER A 421 18.82 -6.52 -39.22
N VAL A 422 18.58 -5.77 -38.14
CA VAL A 422 18.78 -4.30 -38.10
C VAL A 422 20.19 -3.89 -38.54
N LYS A 423 21.20 -4.71 -38.23
CA LYS A 423 22.61 -4.46 -38.64
C LYS A 423 22.82 -4.51 -40.17
N ASN A 424 21.93 -5.19 -40.88
CA ASN A 424 22.03 -5.45 -42.32
C ASN A 424 21.02 -4.61 -43.11
N PHE A 425 20.46 -3.55 -42.52
CA PHE A 425 19.55 -2.65 -43.25
C PHE A 425 20.28 -1.75 -44.26
N GLY A 426 21.60 -1.65 -44.16
CA GLY A 426 22.42 -0.72 -44.96
C GLY A 426 22.28 0.74 -44.53
N SER A 427 21.48 1.02 -43.51
CA SER A 427 21.25 2.36 -42.95
C SER A 427 20.76 2.28 -41.51
N THR A 428 20.91 3.38 -40.77
CA THR A 428 20.42 3.54 -39.40
C THR A 428 19.32 4.61 -39.35
N CYS A 429 18.32 4.40 -38.50
CA CYS A 429 17.24 5.36 -38.31
C CYS A 429 17.14 5.72 -36.82
N ILE A 430 17.66 6.90 -36.48
CA ILE A 430 17.57 7.49 -35.15
C ILE A 430 16.59 8.65 -35.24
N ILE A 431 15.49 8.57 -34.51
CA ILE A 431 14.45 9.59 -34.55
C ILE A 431 14.97 10.87 -33.86
N PRO A 432 14.90 12.05 -34.50
CA PRO A 432 15.36 13.31 -33.91
C PRO A 432 14.60 13.70 -32.64
N GLU A 433 15.27 14.37 -31.69
CA GLU A 433 14.62 14.80 -30.44
C GLU A 433 13.48 15.81 -30.68
N SER A 434 13.63 16.68 -31.68
CA SER A 434 12.59 17.64 -32.09
C SER A 434 11.27 16.97 -32.48
N PHE A 435 11.32 15.73 -32.98
CA PHE A 435 10.11 14.96 -33.26
C PHE A 435 9.41 14.54 -31.97
N TYR A 436 10.16 14.07 -30.98
CA TYR A 436 9.60 13.66 -29.69
C TYR A 436 8.99 14.85 -28.95
N GLU A 437 9.62 16.02 -28.99
CA GLU A 437 9.09 17.24 -28.36
C GLU A 437 7.72 17.63 -28.95
N ASN A 438 7.62 17.68 -30.29
CA ASN A 438 6.36 18.00 -30.97
C ASN A 438 5.30 16.94 -30.70
N PHE A 439 5.66 15.66 -30.79
CA PHE A 439 4.74 14.56 -30.54
C PHE A 439 4.21 14.56 -29.10
N LEU A 440 5.08 14.75 -28.09
CA LEU A 440 4.68 14.76 -26.68
C LEU A 440 3.78 15.93 -26.32
N LYS A 441 4.04 17.10 -26.90
CA LYS A 441 3.30 18.33 -26.61
C LYS A 441 1.91 18.35 -27.24
N ASP A 442 1.80 17.90 -28.50
CA ASP A 442 0.58 18.12 -29.29
C ASP A 442 -0.31 16.86 -29.38
N SER A 443 0.15 15.69 -28.93
CA SER A 443 -0.63 14.43 -29.00
C SER A 443 -1.42 14.07 -27.74
N ASP A 444 -1.18 14.75 -26.61
CA ASP A 444 -1.74 14.45 -25.28
C ASP A 444 -1.62 12.97 -24.83
N ILE A 445 -0.67 12.23 -25.42
CA ILE A 445 -0.56 10.78 -25.22
C ILE A 445 -0.26 10.41 -23.75
N ILE A 446 0.53 11.23 -23.04
CA ILE A 446 0.86 10.99 -21.63
C ILE A 446 -0.39 11.10 -20.76
N HIS A 447 -1.21 12.13 -20.96
CA HIS A 447 -2.42 12.34 -20.16
C HIS A 447 -3.39 11.15 -20.32
N HIS A 448 -3.64 10.71 -21.56
CA HIS A 448 -4.50 9.56 -21.82
C HIS A 448 -3.94 8.25 -21.26
N LEU A 449 -2.61 8.03 -21.34
CA LEU A 449 -1.98 6.85 -20.74
C LEU A 449 -2.15 6.84 -19.21
N LEU A 450 -2.04 8.00 -18.54
CA LEU A 450 -2.26 8.11 -17.09
C LEU A 450 -3.72 7.88 -16.70
N CYS A 451 -4.66 8.38 -17.50
CA CYS A 451 -6.09 8.11 -17.33
C CYS A 451 -6.42 6.61 -17.51
N ASP A 452 -5.83 5.93 -18.50
CA ASP A 452 -6.01 4.49 -18.66
C ASP A 452 -5.51 3.70 -17.46
N ILE A 453 -4.37 4.12 -16.90
CA ILE A 453 -3.77 3.48 -15.72
C ILE A 453 -4.68 3.66 -14.52
N SER A 454 -5.12 4.89 -14.24
CA SER A 454 -6.01 5.15 -13.12
C SER A 454 -7.32 4.37 -13.25
N GLN A 455 -7.89 4.28 -14.46
CA GLN A 455 -9.08 3.49 -14.75
C GLN A 455 -8.86 1.98 -14.64
N GLN A 456 -7.74 1.44 -15.13
CA GLN A 456 -7.43 0.01 -15.00
C GLN A 456 -7.20 -0.38 -13.55
N HIS A 457 -6.47 0.45 -12.80
CA HIS A 457 -6.29 0.28 -11.36
C HIS A 457 -7.63 0.30 -10.64
N ALA A 458 -8.47 1.31 -10.88
CA ALA A 458 -9.83 1.39 -10.36
C ALA A 458 -10.67 0.15 -10.71
N THR A 459 -10.66 -0.28 -11.97
CA THR A 459 -11.41 -1.47 -12.44
C THR A 459 -10.94 -2.74 -11.74
N SER A 460 -9.62 -2.91 -11.57
CA SER A 460 -9.06 -4.07 -10.86
C SER A 460 -9.45 -4.10 -9.38
N LEU A 461 -9.44 -2.94 -8.72
CA LEU A 461 -9.87 -2.79 -7.33
C LEU A 461 -11.37 -3.09 -7.22
N ASN A 462 -12.20 -2.48 -8.08
CA ASN A 462 -13.64 -2.65 -8.09
C ASN A 462 -14.07 -4.10 -8.40
N ARG A 463 -13.36 -4.84 -9.26
CA ARG A 463 -13.65 -6.28 -9.50
C ARG A 463 -13.52 -7.13 -8.25
N SER A 464 -12.52 -6.85 -7.40
CA SER A 464 -12.34 -7.57 -6.14
C SER A 464 -13.48 -7.31 -5.14
N MET A 465 -14.18 -6.18 -5.33
CA MET A 465 -15.22 -5.65 -4.46
C MET A 465 -16.64 -6.07 -4.87
N ASN A 466 -16.83 -6.67 -6.06
CA ASN A 466 -18.12 -7.19 -6.56
C ASN A 466 -18.59 -8.48 -5.85
N ARG A 467 -18.21 -8.69 -4.59
CA ARG A 467 -18.70 -9.79 -3.77
C ARG A 467 -20.09 -9.46 -3.23
N SER A 468 -20.99 -10.44 -3.24
CA SER A 468 -22.35 -10.25 -2.73
C SER A 468 -22.32 -9.97 -1.22
N LEU A 469 -23.22 -9.10 -0.74
CA LEU A 469 -23.24 -8.57 0.64
C LEU A 469 -23.62 -9.60 1.71
N TRP A 470 -24.12 -10.78 1.33
CA TRP A 470 -24.47 -11.89 2.25
C TRP A 470 -23.31 -12.36 3.15
N ASP A 471 -22.06 -12.13 2.74
CA ASP A 471 -20.87 -12.44 3.55
C ASP A 471 -20.67 -11.46 4.72
N LEU A 472 -21.35 -10.30 4.72
CA LEU A 472 -21.31 -9.28 5.77
C LEU A 472 -22.41 -9.52 6.80
N SER A 473 -22.28 -10.58 7.60
CA SER A 473 -23.29 -11.00 8.60
C SER A 473 -23.65 -9.95 9.65
N LYS A 474 -22.82 -8.92 9.85
CA LYS A 474 -23.07 -7.84 10.82
C LYS A 474 -23.92 -6.69 10.27
N LEU A 475 -24.14 -6.61 8.96
CA LEU A 475 -24.93 -5.55 8.33
C LEU A 475 -26.43 -5.78 8.57
N GLU A 476 -27.12 -4.79 9.13
CA GLU A 476 -28.58 -4.68 9.05
C GLU A 476 -28.89 -3.75 7.89
N ASP A 477 -29.19 -4.30 6.72
CA ASP A 477 -29.36 -3.51 5.51
C ASP A 477 -30.77 -2.89 5.46
N ALA A 478 -30.88 -1.64 4.98
CA ALA A 478 -32.18 -1.01 4.79
C ALA A 478 -32.92 -1.68 3.61
N ALA A 479 -34.24 -1.85 3.73
CA ALA A 479 -35.00 -2.55 2.69
C ALA A 479 -34.95 -1.86 1.31
N ASP A 480 -34.85 -0.53 1.29
CA ASP A 480 -34.76 0.27 0.07
C ASP A 480 -33.31 0.52 -0.41
N ALA A 481 -32.29 0.01 0.31
CA ALA A 481 -30.88 0.29 0.01
C ALA A 481 -30.42 -0.29 -1.34
N GLY A 482 -29.93 0.57 -2.23
CA GLY A 482 -29.53 0.21 -3.61
C GLY A 482 -30.69 0.09 -4.59
N THR A 483 -31.92 0.39 -4.19
CA THR A 483 -33.06 0.52 -5.09
C THR A 483 -33.16 1.95 -5.65
N LYS A 484 -34.21 2.26 -6.42
CA LYS A 484 -34.51 3.65 -6.86
C LYS A 484 -34.66 4.63 -5.68
N ASN A 485 -35.02 4.12 -4.50
CA ASN A 485 -35.18 4.91 -3.28
C ASN A 485 -33.91 4.96 -2.42
N GLY A 486 -32.78 4.40 -2.87
CA GLY A 486 -31.52 4.35 -2.13
C GLY A 486 -31.00 5.74 -1.72
N TYR A 487 -31.29 6.77 -2.50
CA TYR A 487 -30.96 8.17 -2.18
C TYR A 487 -31.65 8.66 -0.89
N ASN A 488 -32.83 8.13 -0.54
CA ASN A 488 -33.52 8.46 0.72
C ASN A 488 -33.04 7.61 1.89
N CYS A 489 -32.17 6.61 1.65
CA CYS A 489 -31.68 5.73 2.69
C CYS A 489 -30.47 6.34 3.42
N THR A 490 -30.42 6.14 4.74
CA THR A 490 -29.29 6.52 5.61
C THR A 490 -28.62 5.27 6.18
N LEU A 491 -27.30 5.16 6.00
CA LEU A 491 -26.51 4.14 6.67
C LEU A 491 -25.99 4.69 7.99
N ILE A 492 -26.29 4.02 9.10
CA ILE A 492 -25.76 4.33 10.43
C ILE A 492 -24.52 3.47 10.68
N ILE A 493 -23.34 4.10 10.75
CA ILE A 493 -22.11 3.43 11.18
C ILE A 493 -21.98 3.55 12.69
N THR A 494 -21.79 2.42 13.38
CA THR A 494 -21.72 2.40 14.85
C THR A 494 -20.35 1.97 15.36
N GLU A 495 -19.90 2.56 16.47
CA GLU A 495 -18.70 2.13 17.20
C GLU A 495 -18.95 0.79 17.93
N GLY A 496 -18.59 -0.31 17.27
CA GLY A 496 -18.75 -1.66 17.83
C GLY A 496 -20.20 -2.15 17.93
N ASP A 497 -20.36 -3.35 18.50
CA ASP A 497 -21.66 -4.04 18.57
C ASP A 497 -22.59 -3.45 19.64
N SER A 498 -22.05 -2.79 20.68
CA SER A 498 -22.83 -2.12 21.73
C SER A 498 -23.64 -0.96 21.18
N ALA A 499 -23.01 -0.08 20.39
CA ALA A 499 -23.68 1.02 19.71
C ALA A 499 -24.65 0.51 18.63
N LYS A 500 -24.33 -0.61 17.95
CA LYS A 500 -25.27 -1.28 17.02
C LYS A 500 -26.59 -1.63 17.71
N ALA A 501 -26.55 -2.20 18.92
CA ALA A 501 -27.77 -2.58 19.63
C ALA A 501 -28.69 -1.38 19.90
N LEU A 502 -28.10 -0.23 20.24
CA LEU A 502 -28.84 1.03 20.42
C LEU A 502 -29.48 1.51 19.09
N ALA A 503 -28.72 1.49 17.99
CA ALA A 503 -29.23 1.87 16.68
C ALA A 503 -30.36 0.94 16.22
N VAL A 504 -30.23 -0.37 16.41
CA VAL A 504 -31.28 -1.36 16.08
C VAL A 504 -32.54 -1.15 16.92
N ALA A 505 -32.42 -0.77 18.19
CA ALA A 505 -33.57 -0.37 19.00
C ALA A 505 -34.25 0.90 18.46
N GLY A 506 -33.46 1.84 17.93
CA GLY A 506 -33.93 3.03 17.22
C GLY A 506 -34.67 2.72 15.92
N LEU A 507 -34.20 1.73 15.14
CA LEU A 507 -34.86 1.28 13.90
C LEU A 507 -36.31 0.82 14.11
N ALA A 508 -36.66 0.38 15.33
CA ALA A 508 -38.04 0.03 15.66
C ALA A 508 -38.99 1.24 15.65
N VAL A 509 -38.46 2.47 15.77
CA VAL A 509 -39.21 3.73 15.74
C VAL A 509 -39.21 4.33 14.34
N ILE A 510 -38.03 4.52 13.75
CA ILE A 510 -37.86 5.20 12.45
C ILE A 510 -38.11 4.30 11.23
N GLY A 511 -38.18 2.98 11.44
CA GLY A 511 -38.45 1.99 10.41
C GLY A 511 -37.21 1.47 9.67
N ARG A 512 -37.28 0.21 9.22
CA ARG A 512 -36.19 -0.51 8.52
C ARG A 512 -36.13 -0.27 7.00
N LYS A 513 -37.06 0.51 6.45
CA LYS A 513 -37.10 0.77 5.00
C LYS A 513 -35.94 1.67 4.56
N GLN A 514 -35.75 2.78 5.28
CA GLN A 514 -34.79 3.83 4.92
C GLN A 514 -33.49 3.79 5.74
N TYR A 515 -33.43 3.04 6.84
CA TYR A 515 -32.27 3.07 7.74
C TYR A 515 -31.60 1.70 7.84
N GLY A 516 -30.29 1.67 7.58
CA GLY A 516 -29.43 0.51 7.75
C GLY A 516 -28.39 0.76 8.84
N VAL A 517 -27.82 -0.30 9.43
CA VAL A 517 -26.83 -0.20 10.52
C VAL A 517 -25.65 -1.13 10.26
N PHE A 518 -24.43 -0.61 10.40
CA PHE A 518 -23.20 -1.38 10.30
C PHE A 518 -22.19 -1.04 11.40
N PRO A 519 -21.74 -2.03 12.20
CA PRO A 519 -20.74 -1.80 13.24
C PRO A 519 -19.32 -1.91 12.70
N ILE A 520 -18.49 -0.89 12.92
CA ILE A 520 -17.06 -0.95 12.63
C ILE A 520 -16.29 -1.60 13.79
N ARG A 521 -15.27 -2.39 13.47
CA ARG A 521 -14.40 -3.03 14.47
C ARG A 521 -13.28 -2.08 14.91
N GLY A 522 -13.58 -1.24 15.90
CA GLY A 522 -12.62 -0.32 16.51
C GLY A 522 -12.22 0.84 15.57
N LYS A 523 -10.99 1.36 15.74
CA LYS A 523 -10.50 2.51 14.97
C LYS A 523 -10.23 2.14 13.51
N LEU A 524 -10.84 2.87 12.57
CA LEU A 524 -10.59 2.71 11.15
C LEU A 524 -9.12 3.03 10.82
N THR A 525 -8.51 2.29 9.89
CA THR A 525 -7.12 2.56 9.51
C THR A 525 -6.99 3.86 8.72
N ASN A 526 -6.01 4.71 9.07
CA ASN A 526 -5.73 5.92 8.28
C ASN A 526 -5.23 5.54 6.88
N VAL A 527 -6.05 5.82 5.87
CA VAL A 527 -5.80 5.48 4.46
C VAL A 527 -4.90 6.49 3.75
N ARG A 528 -4.63 7.65 4.35
CA ARG A 528 -3.82 8.70 3.72
C ARG A 528 -2.36 8.25 3.65
N GLY A 529 -1.82 8.20 2.43
CA GLY A 529 -0.49 7.66 2.14
C GLY A 529 -0.39 6.13 2.21
N MET A 530 -1.53 5.41 2.24
CA MET A 530 -1.59 3.96 2.06
C MET A 530 -1.82 3.63 0.58
N ASP A 531 -1.20 2.56 0.08
CA ASP A 531 -1.50 2.05 -1.25
C ASP A 531 -2.97 1.58 -1.32
N ALA A 532 -3.71 1.98 -2.37
CA ALA A 532 -5.13 1.67 -2.52
C ALA A 532 -5.39 0.15 -2.47
N LYS A 533 -4.45 -0.67 -2.94
CA LYS A 533 -4.53 -2.14 -2.80
C LYS A 533 -4.50 -2.60 -1.35
N MET A 534 -3.63 -2.01 -0.52
CA MET A 534 -3.57 -2.32 0.91
C MET A 534 -4.83 -1.85 1.63
N ALA A 535 -5.38 -0.70 1.25
CA ALA A 535 -6.65 -0.22 1.80
C ALA A 535 -7.81 -1.17 1.48
N VAL A 536 -7.89 -1.72 0.26
CA VAL A 536 -8.90 -2.71 -0.13
C VAL A 536 -8.72 -4.06 0.57
N GLN A 537 -7.49 -4.43 0.95
CA GLN A 537 -7.25 -5.63 1.76
C GLN A 537 -7.77 -5.51 3.19
N ASN A 538 -8.01 -4.29 3.68
CA ASN A 538 -8.63 -4.09 4.98
C ASN A 538 -10.13 -4.44 4.91
N ALA A 539 -10.55 -5.41 5.73
CA ALA A 539 -11.91 -5.93 5.71
C ALA A 539 -12.98 -4.86 6.03
N GLU A 540 -12.69 -3.93 6.93
CA GLU A 540 -13.64 -2.87 7.34
C GLU A 540 -13.82 -1.84 6.21
N ILE A 541 -12.71 -1.40 5.60
CA ILE A 541 -12.76 -0.49 4.44
C ILE A 541 -13.48 -1.17 3.28
N SER A 542 -13.15 -2.44 3.02
CA SER A 542 -13.81 -3.23 1.97
C SER A 542 -15.31 -3.35 2.23
N ALA A 543 -15.73 -3.63 3.47
CA ALA A 543 -17.14 -3.66 3.83
C ALA A 543 -17.83 -2.32 3.58
N LEU A 544 -17.26 -1.20 4.05
CA LEU A 544 -17.86 0.13 3.90
C LEU A 544 -18.05 0.53 2.42
N VAL A 545 -17.03 0.31 1.59
CA VAL A 545 -17.10 0.59 0.14
C VAL A 545 -18.23 -0.22 -0.51
N ARG A 546 -18.35 -1.50 -0.15
CA ARG A 546 -19.40 -2.40 -0.67
C ARG A 546 -20.80 -2.02 -0.20
N ILE A 547 -20.97 -1.69 1.07
CA ILE A 547 -22.26 -1.33 1.67
C ILE A 547 -22.79 -0.02 1.08
N LEU A 548 -21.91 0.98 0.91
CA LEU A 548 -22.26 2.29 0.35
C LEU A 548 -22.41 2.26 -1.18
N GLY A 549 -21.83 1.26 -1.85
CA GLY A 549 -21.82 1.17 -3.32
C GLY A 549 -20.78 2.08 -3.97
N LEU A 550 -19.70 2.39 -3.25
CA LEU A 550 -18.64 3.26 -3.71
C LEU A 550 -17.74 2.55 -4.73
N LYS A 551 -17.31 3.27 -5.77
CA LYS A 551 -16.39 2.80 -6.80
C LYS A 551 -15.14 3.65 -6.82
N PHE A 552 -13.97 3.02 -6.75
CA PHE A 552 -12.70 3.74 -6.86
C PHE A 552 -12.60 4.43 -8.23
N GLY A 553 -12.07 5.65 -8.26
CA GLY A 553 -11.91 6.45 -9.48
C GLY A 553 -13.17 7.17 -9.97
N GLU A 554 -14.32 6.95 -9.35
CA GLU A 554 -15.56 7.70 -9.64
C GLU A 554 -15.60 9.03 -8.89
N ASN A 555 -16.07 10.07 -9.57
CA ASN A 555 -16.37 11.36 -8.96
C ASN A 555 -17.89 11.50 -8.77
N TYR A 556 -18.32 11.71 -7.52
CA TYR A 556 -19.73 11.83 -7.12
C TYR A 556 -20.21 13.29 -7.03
N SER A 557 -19.64 14.20 -7.81
CA SER A 557 -20.14 15.59 -7.90
C SER A 557 -21.47 15.73 -8.67
N ASN A 558 -21.84 14.74 -9.49
CA ASN A 558 -23.09 14.74 -10.26
C ASN A 558 -24.21 14.05 -9.45
N ASP A 559 -25.39 14.67 -9.43
CA ASP A 559 -26.60 14.21 -8.75
C ASP A 559 -27.05 12.81 -9.22
N GLU A 560 -26.90 12.50 -10.52
CA GLU A 560 -27.20 11.16 -11.05
C GLU A 560 -26.25 10.09 -10.48
N LYS A 561 -24.98 10.44 -10.29
CA LYS A 561 -23.98 9.54 -9.70
C LYS A 561 -24.19 9.37 -8.21
N LEU A 562 -24.60 10.42 -7.49
CA LEU A 562 -25.01 10.31 -6.08
C LEU A 562 -26.19 9.35 -5.91
N LYS A 563 -27.19 9.43 -6.80
CA LYS A 563 -28.33 8.49 -6.84
C LYS A 563 -27.94 7.04 -7.16
N SER A 564 -26.75 6.81 -7.70
CA SER A 564 -26.24 5.44 -7.96
C SER A 564 -25.69 4.74 -6.71
N LEU A 565 -25.48 5.47 -5.60
CA LEU A 565 -25.07 4.90 -4.32
C LEU A 565 -26.20 4.10 -3.69
N ARG A 566 -25.84 3.16 -2.81
CA ARG A 566 -26.84 2.36 -2.08
C ARG A 566 -27.58 3.16 -1.01
N TYR A 567 -26.89 4.13 -0.44
CA TYR A 567 -27.37 5.03 0.60
C TYR A 567 -27.06 6.47 0.18
N GLY A 568 -28.02 7.37 0.30
CA GLY A 568 -27.84 8.80 0.01
C GLY A 568 -27.26 9.60 1.17
N ARG A 569 -27.21 9.02 2.37
CA ARG A 569 -26.61 9.66 3.55
C ARG A 569 -25.85 8.67 4.42
N LEU A 570 -24.79 9.16 5.06
CA LEU A 570 -24.01 8.47 6.08
C LEU A 570 -24.17 9.16 7.44
N LEU A 571 -24.65 8.42 8.44
CA LEU A 571 -24.76 8.88 9.82
C LEU A 571 -23.75 8.13 10.70
N ILE A 572 -22.81 8.86 11.30
CA ILE A 572 -21.78 8.29 12.19
C ILE A 572 -22.30 8.35 13.62
N MET A 573 -22.37 7.20 14.29
CA MET A 573 -22.84 7.08 15.67
C MET A 573 -21.76 6.44 16.54
N THR A 574 -20.93 7.29 17.14
CA THR A 574 -19.83 6.91 18.03
C THR A 574 -20.13 7.31 19.46
N ASP A 575 -19.37 6.79 20.41
CA ASP A 575 -19.46 7.25 21.79
C ASP A 575 -19.13 8.76 21.87
N GLN A 576 -19.77 9.47 22.80
CA GLN A 576 -19.58 10.92 22.98
C GLN A 576 -18.35 11.18 23.85
N ASP A 577 -17.22 10.64 23.42
CA ASP A 577 -15.91 10.81 24.02
C ASP A 577 -14.86 11.14 22.94
N PRO A 578 -13.64 11.55 23.34
CA PRO A 578 -12.64 11.93 22.36
C PRO A 578 -12.18 10.77 21.45
N ASP A 579 -12.27 9.51 21.89
CA ASP A 579 -11.94 8.36 21.03
C ASP A 579 -12.98 8.19 19.90
N GLY A 580 -14.26 8.43 20.20
CA GLY A 580 -15.34 8.52 19.22
C GLY A 580 -15.12 9.65 18.23
N SER A 581 -14.68 10.84 18.68
CA SER A 581 -14.30 11.96 17.80
C SER A 581 -13.16 11.58 16.83
N HIS A 582 -12.18 10.79 17.28
CA HIS A 582 -11.15 10.28 16.38
C HIS A 582 -11.69 9.32 15.32
N ILE A 583 -12.64 8.45 15.68
CA ILE A 583 -13.31 7.57 14.73
C ILE A 583 -14.09 8.37 13.68
N LYS A 584 -14.85 9.39 14.09
CA LYS A 584 -15.52 10.33 13.17
C LYS A 584 -14.51 10.91 12.18
N GLY A 585 -13.39 11.43 12.69
CA GLY A 585 -12.33 12.01 11.86
C GLY A 585 -11.69 11.02 10.89
N LEU A 586 -11.47 9.76 11.29
CA LEU A 586 -10.92 8.73 10.43
C LEU A 586 -11.86 8.35 9.27
N ILE A 587 -13.17 8.28 9.53
CA ILE A 587 -14.19 8.04 8.49
C ILE A 587 -14.23 9.23 7.51
N VAL A 588 -14.23 10.46 8.04
CA VAL A 588 -14.18 11.68 7.23
C VAL A 588 -12.92 11.71 6.36
N ASN A 589 -11.75 11.40 6.92
CA ASN A 589 -10.49 11.32 6.16
C ASN A 589 -10.51 10.21 5.11
N PHE A 590 -11.13 9.06 5.41
CA PHE A 590 -11.31 7.99 4.44
C PHE A 590 -12.10 8.44 3.21
N LEU A 591 -13.24 9.12 3.42
CA LEU A 591 -14.02 9.69 2.34
C LEU A 591 -13.29 10.83 1.63
N HIS A 592 -12.57 11.69 2.37
CA HIS A 592 -11.81 12.80 1.80
C HIS A 592 -10.70 12.33 0.86
N VAL A 593 -10.01 11.22 1.17
CA VAL A 593 -8.91 10.69 0.35
C VAL A 593 -9.40 10.08 -0.97
N TYR A 594 -10.49 9.31 -0.94
CA TYR A 594 -10.93 8.55 -2.11
C TYR A 594 -12.09 9.20 -2.88
N TRP A 595 -12.98 9.92 -2.19
CA TRP A 595 -14.20 10.53 -2.74
C TRP A 595 -14.48 11.91 -2.12
N PRO A 596 -13.58 12.90 -2.28
CA PRO A 596 -13.75 14.24 -1.69
C PRO A 596 -15.05 14.93 -2.12
N SER A 597 -15.61 14.57 -3.28
CA SER A 597 -16.91 15.05 -3.75
C SER A 597 -18.07 14.77 -2.80
N LEU A 598 -18.01 13.69 -2.01
CA LEU A 598 -19.06 13.35 -1.05
C LEU A 598 -19.11 14.32 0.13
N LEU A 599 -17.96 14.85 0.56
CA LEU A 599 -17.89 15.83 1.63
C LEU A 599 -18.55 17.15 1.18
N LYS A 600 -18.39 17.50 -0.10
CA LYS A 600 -19.00 18.69 -0.70
C LYS A 600 -20.52 18.59 -0.87
N ALA A 601 -21.05 17.37 -0.89
CA ALA A 601 -22.47 17.09 -1.09
C ALA A 601 -23.27 16.94 0.23
N ASN A 602 -22.72 17.37 1.38
CA ASN A 602 -23.32 17.19 2.71
C ASN A 602 -23.76 15.74 3.00
N TYR A 603 -23.01 14.76 2.47
CA TYR A 603 -23.34 13.34 2.54
C TYR A 603 -23.19 12.76 3.97
N VAL A 604 -22.36 13.39 4.81
CA VAL A 604 -21.94 12.86 6.11
C VAL A 604 -22.58 13.67 7.24
N SER A 605 -23.08 12.98 8.25
CA SER A 605 -23.60 13.55 9.49
C SER A 605 -23.17 12.67 10.66
N TYR A 606 -23.30 13.17 11.88
CA TYR A 606 -23.06 12.36 13.07
C TYR A 606 -24.16 12.54 14.11
N PHE A 607 -24.32 11.51 14.93
CA PHE A 607 -25.33 11.43 15.97
C PHE A 607 -24.70 11.73 17.33
N ILE A 608 -25.34 12.59 18.12
CA ILE A 608 -24.91 12.96 19.48
C ILE A 608 -25.88 12.42 20.53
N THR A 609 -25.37 12.15 21.72
CA THR A 609 -26.19 11.79 22.89
C THR A 609 -25.84 12.67 24.08
N PRO A 610 -26.76 12.86 25.06
CA PRO A 610 -26.43 13.56 26.29
C PRO A 610 -25.22 12.96 27.00
N LEU A 611 -24.27 13.80 27.41
CA LEU A 611 -23.07 13.40 28.14
C LEU A 611 -23.40 13.04 29.60
N LEU A 612 -24.35 13.76 30.20
CA LEU A 612 -24.75 13.56 31.60
C LEU A 612 -26.22 13.90 31.82
N LYS A 613 -26.85 13.20 32.76
CA LYS A 613 -28.22 13.45 33.19
C LYS A 613 -28.30 13.67 34.69
N ALA A 614 -28.95 14.76 35.09
CA ALA A 614 -29.30 15.04 36.48
C ALA A 614 -30.76 14.61 36.72
N LYS A 615 -31.00 13.75 37.71
CA LYS A 615 -32.32 13.24 38.03
C LYS A 615 -32.74 13.57 39.47
N ARG A 616 -33.96 14.08 39.62
CA ARG A 616 -34.63 14.26 40.92
C ARG A 616 -36.10 13.86 40.79
N GLY A 617 -36.45 12.66 41.27
CA GLY A 617 -37.79 12.11 41.09
C GLY A 617 -38.13 11.91 39.61
N SER A 618 -39.14 12.62 39.11
CA SER A 618 -39.55 12.65 37.69
C SER A 618 -38.84 13.73 36.86
N ASP A 619 -38.18 14.70 37.49
CA ASP A 619 -37.42 15.74 36.80
C ASP A 619 -36.09 15.17 36.31
N VAL A 620 -35.86 15.19 35.00
CA VAL A 620 -34.65 14.69 34.33
C VAL A 620 -34.12 15.77 33.41
N LYS A 621 -32.93 16.30 33.73
CA LYS A 621 -32.23 17.29 32.92
C LYS A 621 -31.07 16.61 32.21
N SER A 622 -31.02 16.75 30.89
CA SER A 622 -29.97 16.17 30.03
C SER A 622 -29.04 17.28 29.56
N PHE A 623 -27.73 17.07 29.70
CA PHE A 623 -26.70 18.02 29.30
C PHE A 623 -25.76 17.38 28.27
N TYR A 624 -25.37 18.16 27.28
CA TYR A 624 -24.53 17.71 26.15
C TYR A 624 -23.07 18.18 26.27
N SER A 625 -22.79 19.08 27.21
CA SER A 625 -21.43 19.52 27.56
C SER A 625 -21.25 19.55 29.09
N THR A 626 -20.00 19.41 29.54
CA THR A 626 -19.64 19.58 30.96
C THR A 626 -19.81 21.04 31.40
N ALA A 627 -19.52 22.00 30.52
CA ALA A 627 -19.68 23.42 30.80
C ALA A 627 -21.15 23.80 31.11
N ASP A 628 -22.11 23.29 30.33
CA ASP A 628 -23.54 23.55 30.57
C ASP A 628 -24.00 22.96 31.91
N TYR A 629 -23.46 21.80 32.28
CA TYR A 629 -23.73 21.17 33.56
C TYR A 629 -23.14 21.96 34.74
N GLU A 630 -21.88 22.38 34.63
CA GLU A 630 -21.22 23.15 35.69
C GLU A 630 -21.87 24.51 35.89
N LYS A 631 -22.26 25.18 34.79
CA LYS A 631 -23.04 26.41 34.83
C LYS A 631 -24.38 26.19 35.52
N TRP A 632 -25.12 25.15 35.14
CA TRP A 632 -26.36 24.78 35.80
C TRP A 632 -26.15 24.46 37.28
N ARG A 633 -25.09 23.73 37.63
CA ARG A 633 -24.74 23.36 39.01
C ARG A 633 -24.43 24.59 39.86
N ALA A 634 -23.68 25.56 39.32
CA ALA A 634 -23.33 26.80 39.99
C ALA A 634 -24.56 27.71 40.20
N GLU A 635 -25.46 27.76 39.23
CA GLU A 635 -26.69 28.57 39.29
C GLU A 635 -27.80 27.94 40.15
N ASN A 636 -27.70 26.63 40.47
CA ASN A 636 -28.74 25.89 41.21
C ASN A 636 -28.20 25.35 42.55
N PRO A 637 -28.50 25.98 43.69
CA PRO A 637 -28.10 25.51 45.03
C PRO A 637 -28.63 24.11 45.38
N ASP A 638 -29.77 23.75 44.79
CA ASP A 638 -30.42 22.44 44.93
C ASP A 638 -29.73 21.32 44.13
N SER A 639 -28.66 21.62 43.38
CA SER A 639 -27.95 20.64 42.55
C SER A 639 -27.42 19.44 43.34
N VAL A 640 -27.11 19.61 44.63
CA VAL A 640 -26.66 18.53 45.54
C VAL A 640 -27.75 17.45 45.76
N LYS A 641 -29.04 17.79 45.56
CA LYS A 641 -30.17 16.86 45.70
C LYS A 641 -30.43 16.02 44.45
N TYR A 642 -29.79 16.34 43.32
CA TYR A 642 -29.93 15.57 42.09
C TYR A 642 -28.94 14.41 42.07
N SER A 643 -29.41 13.22 41.64
CA SER A 643 -28.49 12.14 41.29
C SER A 643 -27.96 12.37 39.89
N ILE A 644 -26.63 12.36 39.75
CA ILE A 644 -25.94 12.60 38.49
C ILE A 644 -25.52 11.26 37.91
N LYS A 645 -25.87 11.02 36.65
CA LYS A 645 -25.42 9.85 35.89
C LYS A 645 -24.67 10.31 34.65
N TYR A 646 -23.43 9.84 34.52
CA TYR A 646 -22.60 10.07 33.35
C TYR A 646 -22.90 9.01 32.27
N TYR A 647 -23.05 9.44 31.02
CA TYR A 647 -23.33 8.61 29.85
C TYR A 647 -22.13 8.70 28.91
N LYS A 648 -21.11 7.88 29.16
CA LYS A 648 -19.86 7.89 28.39
C LYS A 648 -19.94 7.06 27.11
N GLY A 649 -20.61 5.91 27.18
CA GLY A 649 -20.83 5.05 26.02
C GLY A 649 -22.30 4.97 25.61
N LEU A 650 -22.56 4.81 24.31
CA LEU A 650 -23.89 4.61 23.75
C LEU A 650 -24.57 3.36 24.32
N GLY A 651 -23.78 2.32 24.63
CA GLY A 651 -24.26 1.10 25.28
C GLY A 651 -24.82 1.29 26.70
N THR A 652 -24.60 2.45 27.33
CA THR A 652 -25.11 2.78 28.68
C THR A 652 -26.57 3.24 28.67
N SER A 653 -27.07 3.63 27.50
CA SER A 653 -28.46 4.07 27.33
C SER A 653 -29.38 2.86 27.18
N SER A 654 -30.52 2.93 27.84
CA SER A 654 -31.56 1.89 27.75
C SER A 654 -32.25 1.91 26.37
N ALA A 655 -32.87 0.80 25.99
CA ALA A 655 -33.67 0.74 24.77
C ALA A 655 -34.83 1.75 24.75
N LYS A 656 -35.33 2.17 25.93
CA LYS A 656 -36.35 3.23 26.03
C LYS A 656 -35.77 4.59 25.65
N GLU A 657 -34.62 4.95 26.21
CA GLU A 657 -33.91 6.19 25.87
C GLU A 657 -33.50 6.21 24.39
N ALA A 658 -33.06 5.07 23.84
CA ALA A 658 -32.79 4.94 22.41
C ALA A 658 -34.01 5.34 21.58
N ARG A 659 -35.19 4.81 21.89
CA ARG A 659 -36.43 5.17 21.19
C ARG A 659 -36.77 6.66 21.33
N GLU A 660 -36.54 7.25 22.50
CA GLU A 660 -36.72 8.69 22.73
C GLU A 660 -35.77 9.52 21.85
N TYR A 661 -34.48 9.17 21.77
CA TYR A 661 -33.51 9.87 20.93
C TYR A 661 -33.84 9.76 19.44
N PHE A 662 -34.26 8.58 18.99
CA PHE A 662 -34.62 8.33 17.59
C PHE A 662 -35.98 8.92 17.18
N ASN A 663 -36.89 9.14 18.13
CA ASN A 663 -38.13 9.86 17.89
C ASN A 663 -37.88 11.36 17.62
N ASP A 664 -36.81 11.91 18.19
CA ASP A 664 -36.31 13.27 17.95
C ASP A 664 -34.92 13.23 17.28
N ILE A 665 -34.79 12.41 16.22
CA ILE A 665 -33.50 12.17 15.54
C ILE A 665 -32.87 13.47 15.00
N GLU A 666 -33.69 14.44 14.59
CA GLU A 666 -33.21 15.71 14.03
C GLU A 666 -32.42 16.52 15.06
N ARG A 667 -32.87 16.57 16.31
CA ARG A 667 -32.14 17.22 17.41
C ARG A 667 -30.82 16.54 17.73
N HIS A 668 -30.74 15.23 17.55
CA HIS A 668 -29.55 14.44 17.85
C HIS A 668 -28.60 14.33 16.66
N THR A 669 -28.94 14.91 15.51
CA THR A 669 -28.14 14.80 14.29
C THR A 669 -27.46 16.13 13.95
N ILE A 670 -26.13 16.10 13.88
CA ILE A 670 -25.32 17.23 13.42
C ILE A 670 -24.84 16.97 12.00
N ASN A 671 -25.14 17.91 11.11
CA ASN A 671 -24.72 17.86 9.71
C ASN A 671 -23.32 18.46 9.54
N PHE A 672 -22.44 17.74 8.83
CA PHE A 672 -21.17 18.33 8.41
C PHE A 672 -21.36 19.25 7.21
N ILE A 673 -20.76 20.44 7.28
CA ILE A 673 -20.75 21.41 6.18
C ILE A 673 -19.32 21.57 5.64
N TYR A 674 -19.20 21.56 4.31
CA TYR A 674 -17.95 21.84 3.63
C TYR A 674 -17.77 23.35 3.42
N ASP A 675 -16.73 23.92 4.04
CA ASP A 675 -16.40 25.36 4.00
C ASP A 675 -15.26 25.69 3.01
N GLY A 676 -15.09 24.85 1.98
CA GLY A 676 -14.09 25.06 0.94
C GLY A 676 -12.69 24.59 1.36
N LYS A 677 -11.68 25.41 1.05
CA LYS A 677 -10.27 25.05 1.24
C LYS A 677 -9.89 24.80 2.70
N ALA A 678 -10.57 25.46 3.64
CA ALA A 678 -10.33 25.33 5.08
C ALA A 678 -10.63 23.89 5.58
N SER A 679 -11.72 23.28 5.13
CA SER A 679 -12.05 21.86 5.37
C SER A 679 -10.92 20.94 4.90
N ASP A 680 -10.48 21.11 3.66
CA ASP A 680 -9.45 20.24 3.06
C ASP A 680 -8.13 20.37 3.84
N GLU A 681 -7.67 21.61 4.08
CA GLU A 681 -6.42 21.88 4.80
C GLU A 681 -6.45 21.35 6.24
N SER A 682 -7.59 21.49 6.94
CA SER A 682 -7.76 21.00 8.32
C SER A 682 -7.76 19.48 8.41
N ILE A 683 -8.47 18.79 7.50
CA ILE A 683 -8.46 17.32 7.45
C ILE A 683 -7.06 16.81 7.09
N GLU A 684 -6.36 17.47 6.17
CA GLU A 684 -4.98 17.11 5.84
C GLU A 684 -4.01 17.33 7.00
N LEU A 685 -4.11 18.46 7.71
CA LEU A 685 -3.33 18.75 8.89
C LEU A 685 -3.45 17.62 9.94
N ALA A 686 -4.67 17.18 10.22
CA ALA A 686 -4.96 16.15 11.21
C ALA A 686 -4.38 14.77 10.81
N PHE A 687 -4.51 14.35 9.55
CA PHE A 687 -4.25 12.95 9.16
C PHE A 687 -3.03 12.70 8.27
N ALA A 688 -2.40 13.73 7.70
CA ALA A 688 -1.24 13.57 6.84
C ALA A 688 0.03 13.26 7.66
N LYS A 689 0.73 12.18 7.33
CA LYS A 689 1.91 11.72 8.09
C LYS A 689 3.07 12.72 8.08
N ASN A 690 3.23 13.48 7.00
CA ASN A 690 4.29 14.47 6.81
C ASN A 690 4.05 15.81 7.55
N LYS A 691 2.85 16.06 8.08
CA LYS A 691 2.49 17.29 8.81
C LYS A 691 2.66 17.16 10.34
N ALA A 692 3.66 16.39 10.78
CA ALA A 692 3.86 16.14 12.21
C ALA A 692 4.20 17.44 12.98
N ASP A 693 5.04 18.31 12.42
CA ASP A 693 5.41 19.58 13.05
C ASP A 693 4.26 20.59 13.03
N ASP A 694 3.50 20.68 11.94
CA ASP A 694 2.30 21.53 11.86
C ASP A 694 1.27 21.16 12.93
N ARG A 695 1.06 19.85 13.17
CA ARG A 695 0.18 19.39 14.25
C ARG A 695 0.65 19.83 15.63
N LYS A 696 1.96 20.00 15.85
CA LYS A 696 2.48 20.47 17.13
C LYS A 696 2.06 21.90 17.41
N VAL A 697 2.15 22.76 16.39
CA VAL A 697 1.71 24.15 16.45
C VAL A 697 0.20 24.21 16.67
N TRP A 698 -0.56 23.46 15.86
CA TRP A 698 -2.02 23.37 15.97
C TRP A 698 -2.50 22.99 17.37
N ILE A 699 -1.99 21.91 17.95
CA ILE A 699 -2.40 21.46 19.28
C ILE A 699 -2.01 22.49 20.36
N ALA A 700 -0.86 23.16 20.22
CA ALA A 700 -0.43 24.20 21.15
C ALA A 700 -1.30 25.47 21.08
N GLU A 701 -1.74 25.87 19.89
CA GLU A 701 -2.61 27.03 19.65
C GLU A 701 -4.05 26.76 20.09
N SER A 702 -4.63 25.63 19.69
CA SER A 702 -5.99 25.22 20.09
C SER A 702 -6.13 25.09 21.61
N SER A 703 -5.07 24.70 22.32
CA SER A 703 -5.06 24.65 23.79
C SER A 703 -5.30 26.01 24.45
N LYS A 704 -4.94 27.13 23.78
CA LYS A 704 -5.20 28.48 24.28
C LYS A 704 -6.62 28.96 23.96
N LEU A 705 -7.18 28.53 22.82
CA LEU A 705 -8.52 28.90 22.34
C LEU A 705 -9.66 28.17 23.08
N LEU A 706 -9.46 26.91 23.47
CA LEU A 706 -10.48 26.15 24.21
C LEU A 706 -10.79 26.75 25.59
N LEU A 707 -9.87 27.52 26.18
CA LEU A 707 -10.07 28.23 27.44
C LEU A 707 -10.94 29.49 27.30
N SER A 708 -11.13 30.01 26.08
CA SER A 708 -11.79 31.31 25.84
C SER A 708 -13.18 31.22 25.22
N THR A 709 -13.61 30.04 24.75
CA THR A 709 -14.78 29.94 23.86
C THR A 709 -15.87 29.08 24.48
N ALA A 710 -16.99 29.70 24.84
CA ALA A 710 -18.22 28.97 25.15
C ALA A 710 -18.78 28.41 23.84
N VAL A 711 -18.74 27.08 23.68
CA VAL A 711 -19.29 26.41 22.50
C VAL A 711 -20.82 26.51 22.55
N ASP A 712 -21.43 27.07 21.51
CA ASP A 712 -22.90 27.07 21.34
C ASP A 712 -23.38 25.62 21.13
N SER A 713 -23.86 24.97 22.19
CA SER A 713 -24.32 23.57 22.21
C SER A 713 -25.57 23.28 21.34
N ASN A 714 -26.16 24.29 20.69
CA ASN A 714 -27.49 24.24 20.06
C ASN A 714 -27.47 24.31 18.51
N ARG A 715 -26.35 24.03 17.85
CA ARG A 715 -26.27 24.04 16.37
C ARG A 715 -26.40 22.63 15.79
N ASN A 716 -27.39 22.40 14.91
CA ASN A 716 -27.56 21.15 14.14
C ASN A 716 -26.60 21.04 12.93
N GLN A 717 -25.62 21.94 12.84
CA GLN A 717 -24.66 22.04 11.75
C GLN A 717 -23.28 22.39 12.30
N LYS A 718 -22.24 21.75 11.76
CA LYS A 718 -20.84 22.01 12.11
C LYS A 718 -19.98 21.87 10.86
N THR A 719 -19.04 22.79 10.64
CA THR A 719 -18.11 22.67 9.51
C THR A 719 -17.03 21.60 9.80
N PHE A 720 -16.41 21.04 8.76
CA PHE A 720 -15.30 20.10 8.98
C PHE A 720 -14.09 20.76 9.67
N SER A 721 -13.84 22.04 9.39
CA SER A 721 -12.77 22.81 10.02
C SER A 721 -13.02 23.04 11.52
N GLU A 722 -14.24 23.44 11.92
CA GLU A 722 -14.64 23.56 13.32
C GLU A 722 -14.54 22.20 14.04
N PHE A 723 -14.99 21.11 13.41
CA PHE A 723 -14.87 19.78 14.00
C PHE A 723 -13.42 19.39 14.28
N VAL A 724 -12.52 19.63 13.32
CA VAL A 724 -11.09 19.36 13.52
C VAL A 724 -10.57 20.21 14.68
N ASN A 725 -10.80 21.53 14.65
CA ASN A 725 -10.16 22.47 15.57
C ASN A 725 -10.75 22.52 16.98
N GLU A 726 -11.99 22.07 17.18
CA GLU A 726 -12.68 22.12 18.47
C GLU A 726 -12.86 20.73 19.10
N GLU A 727 -13.12 19.68 18.30
CA GLU A 727 -13.46 18.35 18.82
C GLU A 727 -12.33 17.33 18.63
N LEU A 728 -11.77 17.22 17.42
CA LEU A 728 -10.68 16.27 17.14
C LEU A 728 -9.36 16.64 17.86
N VAL A 729 -9.18 17.92 18.19
CA VAL A 729 -8.01 18.37 18.95
C VAL A 729 -8.03 17.85 20.39
N GLU A 730 -9.22 17.69 21.01
CA GLU A 730 -9.35 17.15 22.36
C GLU A 730 -8.85 15.69 22.43
N TYR A 731 -9.15 14.90 21.39
CA TYR A 731 -8.57 13.57 21.22
C TYR A 731 -7.04 13.63 21.19
N SER A 732 -6.49 14.55 20.41
CA SER A 732 -5.04 14.68 20.23
C SER A 732 -4.36 15.03 21.55
N GLN A 733 -4.95 15.93 22.34
CA GLN A 733 -4.46 16.27 23.69
C GLN A 733 -4.56 15.09 24.66
N LEU A 734 -5.67 14.35 24.63
CA LEU A 734 -5.89 13.20 25.48
C LEU A 734 -4.95 12.04 25.15
N ASP A 735 -4.73 11.77 23.87
CA ASP A 735 -3.75 10.81 23.39
C ASP A 735 -2.35 11.16 23.89
N LEU A 736 -1.94 12.43 23.87
CA LEU A 736 -0.66 12.86 24.44
C LEU A 736 -0.57 12.58 25.94
N ARG A 737 -1.61 12.94 26.71
CA ARG A 737 -1.67 12.68 28.16
C ARG A 737 -1.59 11.19 28.49
N ARG A 738 -2.18 10.31 27.67
CA ARG A 738 -2.16 8.86 27.87
C ARG A 738 -0.87 8.21 27.39
N SER A 739 -0.23 8.77 26.36
CA SER A 739 0.91 8.15 25.67
C SER A 739 2.26 8.60 26.22
N LEU A 740 2.36 9.81 26.78
CA LEU A 740 3.61 10.38 27.29
C LEU A 740 3.59 10.45 28.83
N PRO A 741 4.70 10.12 29.52
CA PRO A 741 4.77 10.18 30.98
C PRO A 741 5.10 11.58 31.50
N ASN A 742 4.93 11.76 32.82
CA ASN A 742 5.37 12.95 33.53
C ASN A 742 6.85 12.82 33.97
N VAL A 743 7.61 13.91 33.97
CA VAL A 743 9.03 13.95 34.36
C VAL A 743 9.25 13.56 35.82
N VAL A 744 8.28 13.80 36.70
CA VAL A 744 8.43 13.62 38.15
C VAL A 744 8.42 12.14 38.52
N ASP A 745 7.40 11.38 38.12
CA ASP A 745 7.31 9.94 38.41
C ASP A 745 7.69 9.02 37.26
N GLY A 746 7.75 9.52 36.03
CA GLY A 746 7.96 8.70 34.84
C GLY A 746 6.80 7.80 34.47
N LEU A 747 5.60 8.06 35.01
CA LEU A 747 4.43 7.22 34.81
C LEU A 747 3.42 7.87 33.86
N LYS A 748 2.72 7.01 33.12
CA LYS A 748 1.51 7.35 32.37
C LYS A 748 0.29 7.23 33.29
N PRO A 749 -0.84 7.89 33.01
CA PRO A 749 -2.03 7.85 33.87
C PRO A 749 -2.51 6.44 34.23
N SER A 750 -2.51 5.50 33.26
CA SER A 750 -2.92 4.11 33.53
C SER A 750 -2.00 3.41 34.55
N GLN A 751 -0.68 3.64 34.47
CA GLN A 751 0.28 3.10 35.43
C GLN A 751 0.09 3.70 36.82
N ARG A 752 -0.24 5.00 36.87
CA ARG A 752 -0.50 5.74 38.11
C ARG A 752 -1.76 5.24 38.83
N LYS A 753 -2.84 5.01 38.08
CA LYS A 753 -4.10 4.41 38.56
C LYS A 753 -3.89 2.99 39.11
N VAL A 754 -3.06 2.18 38.45
CA VAL A 754 -2.67 0.85 38.93
C VAL A 754 -1.93 0.94 40.28
N LEU A 755 -0.91 1.80 40.38
CA LEU A 755 -0.16 1.96 41.64
C LEU A 755 -1.01 2.52 42.77
N PHE A 756 -1.87 3.50 42.49
CA PHE A 756 -2.79 4.05 43.48
C PHE A 756 -3.69 2.96 44.08
N THR A 757 -4.30 2.12 43.23
CA THR A 757 -5.13 1.01 43.72
C THR A 757 -4.32 -0.02 44.52
N MET A 758 -3.06 -0.28 44.11
CA MET A 758 -2.17 -1.17 44.86
C MET A 758 -1.81 -0.60 46.23
N PHE A 759 -1.51 0.69 46.33
CA PHE A 759 -1.17 1.35 47.59
C PHE A 759 -2.36 1.44 48.56
N GLU A 760 -3.56 1.73 48.05
CA GLU A 760 -4.75 1.90 48.89
C GLU A 760 -5.39 0.57 49.34
N ARG A 761 -5.30 -0.50 48.54
CA ARG A 761 -6.04 -1.75 48.82
C ARG A 761 -5.19 -3.01 48.96
N TYR A 762 -4.11 -3.13 48.20
CA TYR A 762 -3.36 -4.38 48.05
C TYR A 762 -1.90 -4.23 48.48
N GLU A 763 -1.64 -3.34 49.43
CA GLU A 763 -0.29 -3.07 49.90
C GLU A 763 0.39 -4.29 50.52
N ARG A 764 -0.39 -5.13 51.21
CA ARG A 764 0.08 -6.37 51.85
C ARG A 764 -0.71 -7.55 51.33
N GLY A 765 -0.39 -8.00 50.12
CA GLY A 765 -0.99 -9.20 49.54
C GLY A 765 -0.71 -9.38 48.06
N GLU A 766 -0.99 -10.58 47.57
CA GLU A 766 -1.07 -10.87 46.13
C GLU A 766 -2.52 -10.73 45.64
N VAL A 767 -2.68 -10.29 44.40
CA VAL A 767 -3.97 -10.11 43.74
C VAL A 767 -3.88 -10.66 42.32
N ARG A 768 -4.96 -11.29 41.86
CA ARG A 768 -5.04 -11.76 40.48
C ARG A 768 -5.09 -10.57 39.52
N VAL A 769 -4.38 -10.62 38.40
CA VAL A 769 -4.30 -9.49 37.46
C VAL A 769 -5.67 -9.06 36.94
N SER A 770 -6.57 -10.01 36.63
CA SER A 770 -7.94 -9.68 36.20
C SER A 770 -8.76 -8.96 37.29
N GLN A 771 -8.57 -9.32 38.56
CA GLN A 771 -9.26 -8.68 39.68
C GLN A 771 -8.71 -7.28 39.93
N LEU A 772 -7.38 -7.12 39.82
CA LEU A 772 -6.74 -5.82 39.95
C LEU A 772 -7.20 -4.87 38.84
N ALA A 773 -7.29 -5.31 37.59
CA ALA A 773 -7.79 -4.48 36.49
C ALA A 773 -9.23 -3.99 36.75
N GLY A 774 -10.12 -4.88 37.20
CA GLY A 774 -11.48 -4.51 37.59
C GLY A 774 -11.53 -3.54 38.79
N ALA A 775 -10.69 -3.74 39.80
CA ALA A 775 -10.57 -2.83 40.94
C ALA A 775 -10.08 -1.44 40.52
N VAL A 776 -9.05 -1.36 39.68
CA VAL A 776 -8.54 -0.09 39.16
C VAL A 776 -9.64 0.64 38.37
N SER A 777 -10.39 -0.11 37.56
CA SER A 777 -11.54 0.44 36.82
C SER A 777 -12.60 1.05 37.74
N GLN A 778 -12.98 0.34 38.79
CA GLN A 778 -13.98 0.78 39.75
C GLN A 778 -13.52 1.98 40.59
N TYR A 779 -12.31 1.96 41.16
CA TYR A 779 -11.88 2.95 42.15
C TYR A 779 -11.26 4.19 41.55
N CYS A 780 -10.61 4.06 40.39
CA CYS A 780 -9.95 5.18 39.74
C CYS A 780 -10.77 5.73 38.56
N GLY A 781 -12.01 5.29 38.35
CA GLY A 781 -12.81 5.73 37.20
C GLY A 781 -12.11 5.48 35.86
N TYR A 782 -11.54 4.29 35.64
CA TYR A 782 -10.88 4.03 34.35
C TYR A 782 -11.92 3.67 33.28
N HIS A 783 -12.10 4.56 32.31
CA HIS A 783 -13.19 4.46 31.33
C HIS A 783 -12.84 3.69 30.04
N HIS A 784 -11.67 3.06 29.95
CA HIS A 784 -11.30 2.26 28.78
C HIS A 784 -11.40 0.76 29.06
N GLY A 785 -11.26 -0.04 28.00
CA GLY A 785 -11.28 -1.50 28.11
C GLY A 785 -10.24 -2.01 29.13
N GLU A 786 -10.68 -2.92 29.99
CA GLU A 786 -9.86 -3.54 31.04
C GLU A 786 -8.63 -4.28 30.47
N GLU A 787 -8.69 -4.74 29.21
CA GLU A 787 -7.56 -5.39 28.53
C GLU A 787 -6.33 -4.47 28.45
N SER A 788 -6.54 -3.15 28.27
CA SER A 788 -5.44 -2.18 28.30
C SER A 788 -4.82 -2.06 29.70
N LEU A 789 -5.63 -2.15 30.76
CA LEU A 789 -5.13 -2.18 32.14
C LEU A 789 -4.38 -3.47 32.44
N VAL A 790 -4.90 -4.62 32.01
CA VAL A 790 -4.21 -5.91 32.12
C VAL A 790 -2.83 -5.83 31.50
N ASN A 791 -2.73 -5.31 30.27
CA ASN A 791 -1.45 -5.14 29.59
C ASN A 791 -0.53 -4.14 30.33
N THR A 792 -1.09 -3.09 30.93
CA THR A 792 -0.34 -2.13 31.76
C THR A 792 0.22 -2.81 33.01
N ILE A 793 -0.58 -3.59 33.73
CA ILE A 793 -0.18 -4.34 34.93
C ILE A 793 0.92 -5.35 34.59
N VAL A 794 0.72 -6.13 33.53
CA VAL A 794 1.71 -7.12 33.06
C VAL A 794 3.04 -6.44 32.76
N ARG A 795 3.04 -5.33 32.00
CA ARG A 795 4.27 -4.60 31.66
C ARG A 795 4.94 -3.98 32.87
N LEU A 796 4.21 -3.56 33.90
CA LEU A 796 4.78 -3.07 35.16
C LEU A 796 5.43 -4.18 36.00
N ALA A 797 5.01 -5.43 35.80
CA ALA A 797 5.49 -6.59 36.55
C ALA A 797 6.66 -7.33 35.87
N GLN A 798 6.75 -7.29 34.53
CA GLN A 798 7.76 -8.00 33.75
C GLN A 798 9.21 -7.72 34.19
N ASP A 799 10.03 -8.76 34.28
CA ASP A 799 11.38 -8.75 34.83
C ASP A 799 12.47 -9.39 33.93
N PHE A 800 12.11 -9.80 32.71
CA PHE A 800 13.07 -10.35 31.73
C PHE A 800 13.99 -9.26 31.13
N VAL A 801 15.12 -9.67 30.55
CA VAL A 801 16.11 -8.73 29.98
C VAL A 801 15.47 -7.85 28.89
N GLY A 802 15.52 -6.53 29.09
CA GLY A 802 14.97 -5.55 28.15
C GLY A 802 13.54 -5.08 28.47
N SER A 803 12.93 -5.52 29.57
CA SER A 803 11.70 -4.93 30.12
C SER A 803 12.03 -3.80 31.11
N ASN A 804 11.83 -4.01 32.41
CA ASN A 804 12.04 -3.01 33.47
C ASN A 804 13.38 -3.23 34.17
N ASN A 805 14.12 -2.13 34.41
CA ASN A 805 15.28 -2.19 35.31
C ASN A 805 14.84 -2.38 36.77
N LEU A 806 13.69 -1.82 37.12
CA LEU A 806 13.09 -1.96 38.44
C LEU A 806 11.58 -2.09 38.27
N ASN A 807 11.08 -3.32 38.36
CA ASN A 807 9.66 -3.63 38.29
C ASN A 807 8.97 -3.21 39.60
N LEU A 808 7.92 -2.40 39.49
CA LEU A 808 7.16 -1.91 40.65
C LEU A 808 6.17 -2.96 41.17
N LEU A 809 5.85 -3.94 40.32
CA LEU A 809 5.02 -5.09 40.62
C LEU A 809 5.82 -6.37 40.47
N LEU A 810 5.50 -7.40 41.24
CA LEU A 810 6.15 -8.71 41.13
C LEU A 810 5.42 -9.63 40.15
N PRO A 811 6.12 -10.31 39.23
CA PRO A 811 5.52 -11.25 38.30
C PRO A 811 5.27 -12.61 38.97
N LEU A 812 4.09 -12.81 39.58
CA LEU A 812 3.73 -14.09 40.21
C LEU A 812 3.00 -15.00 39.22
N GLY A 813 3.78 -15.78 38.47
CA GLY A 813 3.31 -16.67 37.40
C GLY A 813 4.01 -16.38 36.07
N GLN A 814 3.42 -16.82 34.95
CA GLN A 814 4.01 -16.61 33.62
C GLN A 814 3.66 -15.22 33.05
N PHE A 815 4.50 -14.21 33.32
CA PHE A 815 4.35 -12.82 32.85
C PHE A 815 4.98 -12.56 31.46
N GLY A 816 5.30 -13.63 30.76
CA GLY A 816 5.95 -13.61 29.46
C GLY A 816 7.47 -13.61 29.60
N THR A 817 8.15 -14.05 28.56
CA THR A 817 9.59 -14.28 28.57
C THR A 817 10.29 -13.47 27.48
N ARG A 818 11.62 -13.54 27.51
CA ARG A 818 12.46 -12.94 26.48
C ARG A 818 12.27 -13.58 25.10
N LEU A 819 11.72 -14.80 25.02
CA LEU A 819 11.54 -15.55 23.77
C LEU A 819 10.68 -14.79 22.76
N SER A 820 9.59 -14.19 23.25
CA SER A 820 8.62 -13.44 22.45
C SER A 820 8.51 -11.97 22.86
N GLY A 821 9.33 -11.50 23.80
CA GLY A 821 9.29 -10.13 24.30
C GLY A 821 8.05 -9.84 25.14
N GLY A 822 7.57 -10.83 25.90
CA GLY A 822 6.40 -10.71 26.76
C GLY A 822 5.06 -11.03 26.11
N GLU A 823 5.00 -11.34 24.80
CA GLU A 823 3.77 -11.74 24.09
C GLU A 823 3.27 -13.14 24.52
N ASP A 824 4.13 -13.95 25.14
CA ASP A 824 3.88 -15.29 25.67
C ASP A 824 3.36 -15.30 27.13
N VAL A 825 2.83 -14.15 27.58
CA VAL A 825 2.16 -14.02 28.88
C VAL A 825 0.93 -14.92 28.96
N ALA A 826 0.72 -15.56 30.12
CA ALA A 826 -0.49 -16.32 30.38
C ALA A 826 -1.70 -15.38 30.57
N SER A 827 -2.92 -15.88 30.33
CA SER A 827 -4.14 -15.09 30.53
C SER A 827 -4.19 -14.48 31.93
N ALA A 828 -4.67 -13.24 32.05
CA ALA A 828 -4.84 -12.50 33.30
C ALA A 828 -5.63 -13.23 34.40
N ARG A 829 -6.38 -14.27 34.03
CA ARG A 829 -7.14 -15.13 34.94
C ARG A 829 -6.25 -16.11 35.71
N TYR A 830 -5.03 -16.38 35.23
CA TYR A 830 -4.10 -17.35 35.82
C TYR A 830 -2.94 -16.71 36.57
N ILE A 831 -2.58 -15.47 36.23
CA ILE A 831 -1.42 -14.78 36.79
C ILE A 831 -1.80 -13.86 37.94
N TYR A 832 -0.90 -13.77 38.92
CA TYR A 832 -1.03 -12.95 40.12
C TYR A 832 0.07 -11.91 40.17
N THR A 833 -0.17 -10.83 40.89
CA THR A 833 0.82 -9.79 41.09
C THR A 833 0.75 -9.29 42.53
N SER A 834 1.85 -8.76 43.03
CA SER A 834 1.92 -8.07 44.31
C SER A 834 2.81 -6.84 44.18
N LEU A 835 2.77 -5.96 45.18
CA LEU A 835 3.61 -4.78 45.20
C LEU A 835 5.07 -5.21 45.45
N SER A 836 6.01 -4.69 44.65
CA SER A 836 7.43 -4.94 44.90
C SER A 836 7.85 -4.37 46.27
N PRO A 837 8.67 -5.08 47.06
CA PRO A 837 9.23 -4.52 48.30
C PRO A 837 9.96 -3.19 48.08
N LEU A 838 10.52 -2.98 46.87
CA LEU A 838 11.16 -1.72 46.49
C LEU A 838 10.16 -0.58 46.26
N ALA A 839 8.91 -0.86 45.91
CA ALA A 839 7.96 0.18 45.53
C ALA A 839 7.70 1.15 46.69
N ARG A 840 7.50 0.67 47.94
CA ARG A 840 7.37 1.57 49.11
C ARG A 840 8.68 2.18 49.59
N ALA A 841 9.83 1.61 49.23
CA ALA A 841 11.11 2.29 49.42
C ALA A 841 11.28 3.46 48.43
N ILE A 842 10.72 3.34 47.21
CA ILE A 842 10.74 4.39 46.18
C ILE A 842 9.67 5.46 46.45
N PHE A 843 8.48 5.05 46.87
CA PHE A 843 7.30 5.87 47.17
C PHE A 843 6.95 5.77 48.66
N PRO A 844 7.63 6.54 49.53
CA PRO A 844 7.51 6.37 50.97
C PRO A 844 6.18 6.93 51.50
N HIS A 845 5.56 6.22 52.45
CA HIS A 845 4.27 6.55 53.05
C HIS A 845 4.08 8.01 53.51
N PRO A 846 5.08 8.70 54.10
CA PRO A 846 4.89 10.08 54.51
C PRO A 846 4.55 11.04 53.36
N ASP A 847 4.94 10.69 52.12
CA ASP A 847 4.67 11.52 50.95
C ASP A 847 3.20 11.47 50.53
N ASP A 848 2.47 10.39 50.81
CA ASP A 848 1.08 10.19 50.36
C ASP A 848 0.16 11.36 50.77
N LYS A 849 0.46 12.01 51.91
CA LYS A 849 -0.32 13.13 52.46
C LYS A 849 -0.04 14.50 51.84
N ILE A 850 1.05 14.64 51.08
CA ILE A 850 1.46 15.89 50.44
C ILE A 850 1.26 15.86 48.92
N LEU A 851 0.70 14.76 48.40
CA LEU A 851 0.32 14.62 47.00
C LEU A 851 -1.05 15.26 46.76
N LYS A 852 -1.25 15.77 45.54
CA LYS A 852 -2.51 16.36 45.11
C LYS A 852 -3.32 15.31 44.34
N ASN A 853 -4.28 14.70 45.03
CA ASN A 853 -5.22 13.73 44.45
C ASN A 853 -6.22 14.42 43.51
N LEU A 854 -6.52 13.76 42.39
CA LEU A 854 -7.54 14.20 41.46
C LEU A 854 -8.94 13.81 41.98
N VAL A 855 -9.97 14.52 41.52
CA VAL A 855 -11.36 14.19 41.81
C VAL A 855 -12.06 13.87 40.49
N GLU A 856 -12.48 12.62 40.34
CA GLU A 856 -13.26 12.15 39.18
C GLU A 856 -14.59 11.59 39.69
N GLU A 857 -15.72 12.01 39.10
CA GLU A 857 -17.07 11.57 39.47
C GLU A 857 -17.41 11.73 40.98
N ASN A 858 -16.89 12.78 41.62
CA ASN A 858 -16.97 13.06 43.06
C ASN A 858 -16.25 12.05 43.97
N ALA A 859 -15.37 11.20 43.41
CA ALA A 859 -14.47 10.33 44.16
C ALA A 859 -13.02 10.83 44.05
N LEU A 860 -12.26 10.71 45.14
CA LEU A 860 -10.82 10.91 45.12
C LEU A 860 -10.17 9.74 44.37
N VAL A 861 -9.42 10.07 43.33
CA VAL A 861 -8.67 9.11 42.52
C VAL A 861 -7.17 9.36 42.66
N GLU A 862 -6.36 8.84 41.73
CA GLU A 862 -4.91 8.94 41.77
C GLU A 862 -4.40 10.40 41.83
N PRO A 863 -3.18 10.62 42.37
CA PRO A 863 -2.55 11.93 42.32
C PRO A 863 -2.21 12.36 40.90
N GLU A 864 -2.09 13.68 40.68
CA GLU A 864 -1.60 14.24 39.41
C GLU A 864 -0.29 13.58 38.97
N TRP A 865 0.62 13.38 39.92
CA TRP A 865 1.84 12.60 39.80
C TRP A 865 2.30 12.16 41.19
N TYR A 866 2.97 11.02 41.27
CA TYR A 866 3.73 10.66 42.47
C TYR A 866 5.06 11.40 42.48
N CYS A 867 5.71 11.46 43.64
CA CYS A 867 7.08 11.97 43.74
C CYS A 867 7.99 10.87 44.31
N PRO A 868 8.62 10.03 43.48
CA PRO A 868 9.54 9.01 43.98
C PRO A 868 10.79 9.65 44.61
N ILE A 869 11.57 8.90 45.39
CA ILE A 869 12.84 9.40 45.96
C ILE A 869 13.98 9.49 44.93
N ILE A 870 13.81 8.88 43.76
CA ILE A 870 14.74 8.90 42.62
C ILE A 870 13.96 8.98 41.30
N PRO A 871 14.52 9.56 40.22
CA PRO A 871 13.80 9.77 38.97
C PRO A 871 13.53 8.45 38.23
N MET A 872 12.35 7.86 38.45
CA MET A 872 11.96 6.58 37.86
C MET A 872 11.91 6.60 36.32
N ILE A 873 11.65 7.77 35.72
CA ILE A 873 11.72 7.97 34.26
C ILE A 873 13.08 7.64 33.68
N LEU A 874 14.17 7.87 34.42
CA LEU A 874 15.51 7.53 33.98
C LEU A 874 15.83 6.05 34.26
N ILE A 875 15.22 5.45 35.28
CA ILE A 875 15.50 4.06 35.67
C ILE A 875 14.88 3.08 34.69
N ASN A 876 13.56 3.16 34.47
CA ASN A 876 12.84 2.27 33.57
C ASN A 876 12.79 2.80 32.13
N GLY A 877 13.08 4.09 31.92
CA GLY A 877 12.89 4.72 30.63
C GLY A 877 11.41 4.88 30.30
N ALA A 878 11.15 5.32 29.07
CA ALA A 878 9.80 5.36 28.53
C ALA A 878 9.83 5.36 27.01
N GLU A 879 8.83 4.70 26.43
CA GLU A 879 8.51 4.79 25.01
C GLU A 879 7.02 5.11 24.85
N GLY A 880 6.72 6.11 24.04
CA GLY A 880 5.35 6.60 23.83
C GLY A 880 5.23 7.36 22.53
N ILE A 881 4.18 7.07 21.78
CA ILE A 881 3.85 7.75 20.53
C ILE A 881 2.46 8.33 20.73
N GLY A 882 2.35 9.65 20.71
CA GLY A 882 1.08 10.36 20.67
C GLY A 882 0.93 11.14 19.37
N THR A 883 -0.12 11.95 19.30
CA THR A 883 -0.44 12.74 18.12
C THR A 883 0.56 13.88 17.94
N GLY A 884 1.53 13.72 17.02
CA GLY A 884 2.53 14.75 16.68
C GLY A 884 3.84 14.65 17.47
N TRP A 885 3.82 14.07 18.67
CA TRP A 885 5.00 13.90 19.53
C TRP A 885 5.28 12.43 19.84
N ALA A 886 6.56 12.13 20.04
CA ALA A 886 7.01 10.83 20.51
C ALA A 886 8.08 11.02 21.59
N THR A 887 8.17 10.07 22.50
CA THR A 887 9.22 10.04 23.51
C THR A 887 9.92 8.70 23.51
N LYS A 888 11.25 8.73 23.60
CA LYS A 888 12.09 7.55 23.75
C LYS A 888 13.25 7.88 24.69
N ILE A 889 13.17 7.34 25.89
CA ILE A 889 14.17 7.46 26.95
C ILE A 889 14.61 6.04 27.30
N LEU A 890 15.91 5.77 27.19
CA LEU A 890 16.45 4.45 27.53
C LEU A 890 16.66 4.33 29.04
N PRO A 891 16.53 3.13 29.61
CA PRO A 891 16.73 2.91 31.04
C PRO A 891 18.18 3.14 31.47
N ARG A 892 18.38 3.55 32.73
CA ARG A 892 19.67 3.81 33.39
C ARG A 892 19.84 2.92 34.62
N CYS A 893 21.08 2.76 35.06
CA CYS A 893 21.41 1.92 36.21
C CYS A 893 20.87 2.54 37.51
N PRO A 894 20.04 1.83 38.31
CA PRO A 894 19.53 2.35 39.58
C PRO A 894 20.62 2.86 40.54
N ARG A 895 21.74 2.13 40.64
CA ARG A 895 22.88 2.51 41.50
C ARG A 895 23.52 3.83 41.09
N GLN A 896 23.67 4.06 39.78
CA GLN A 896 24.22 5.33 39.27
C GLN A 896 23.24 6.49 39.51
N VAL A 897 21.94 6.25 39.36
CA VAL A 897 20.90 7.24 39.65
C VAL A 897 20.89 7.62 41.14
N ILE A 898 20.96 6.64 42.05
CA ILE A 898 21.06 6.87 43.51
C ILE A 898 22.33 7.65 43.84
N SER A 899 23.48 7.25 43.27
CA SER A 899 24.74 7.96 43.46
C SER A 899 24.66 9.42 43.00
N ASN A 900 24.04 9.69 41.84
CA ASN A 900 23.83 11.04 41.33
C ASN A 900 22.87 11.87 42.20
N ALA A 901 21.82 11.25 42.76
CA ALA A 901 20.95 11.91 43.73
C ALA A 901 21.75 12.33 44.97
N GLN A 902 22.56 11.44 45.54
CA GLN A 902 23.41 11.76 46.68
C GLN A 902 24.42 12.86 46.36
N ARG A 903 25.04 12.83 45.16
CA ARG A 903 25.97 13.87 44.71
C ARG A 903 25.30 15.24 44.71
N LEU A 904 24.08 15.36 44.16
CA LEU A 904 23.36 16.64 44.17
C LEU A 904 22.95 17.09 45.57
N ILE A 905 22.54 16.17 46.45
CA ILE A 905 22.27 16.48 47.88
C ILE A 905 23.51 17.11 48.54
N ASP A 906 24.69 16.57 48.22
CA ASP A 906 26.00 17.02 48.71
C ASP A 906 26.55 18.25 47.96
N GLY A 907 25.83 18.81 46.99
CA GLY A 907 26.27 19.95 46.17
C GLY A 907 27.35 19.63 45.12
N ARG A 908 27.54 18.35 44.78
CA ARG A 908 28.48 17.86 43.76
C ARG A 908 27.80 17.74 42.40
N PRO A 909 28.52 17.95 41.28
CA PRO A 909 27.94 17.86 39.93
C PRO A 909 27.56 16.42 39.55
N LEU A 910 26.53 16.29 38.71
CA LEU A 910 26.06 15.03 38.12
C LEU A 910 27.16 14.35 37.30
N GLN A 911 27.27 13.03 37.44
CA GLN A 911 28.02 12.17 36.54
C GLN A 911 27.16 11.70 35.39
N GLU A 912 27.78 11.51 34.24
CA GLU A 912 27.13 10.98 33.04
C GLU A 912 26.74 9.52 33.22
N MET A 913 25.57 9.15 32.70
CA MET A 913 24.98 7.82 32.83
C MET A 913 24.67 7.27 31.45
N LEU A 914 25.33 6.18 31.09
CA LEU A 914 25.04 5.44 29.87
C LEU A 914 23.78 4.57 30.04
N PRO A 915 23.06 4.24 28.95
CA PRO A 915 21.96 3.29 29.00
C PRO A 915 22.38 1.95 29.61
N HIS A 916 21.49 1.36 30.39
CA HIS A 916 21.72 0.11 31.10
C HIS A 916 20.43 -0.71 31.16
N PHE A 917 20.53 -2.01 30.92
CA PHE A 917 19.41 -2.95 31.03
C PHE A 917 19.73 -4.03 32.07
N ARG A 918 18.82 -4.27 33.01
CA ARG A 918 18.97 -5.31 34.05
C ARG A 918 19.26 -6.68 33.41
N LYS A 919 20.25 -7.39 33.95
CA LYS A 919 20.72 -8.73 33.53
C LYS A 919 21.23 -8.84 32.07
N PHE A 920 21.37 -7.74 31.34
CA PHE A 920 21.92 -7.76 29.97
C PHE A 920 23.43 -8.00 30.00
N GLN A 921 23.92 -8.95 29.19
CA GLN A 921 25.34 -9.34 29.17
C GLN A 921 26.11 -8.80 27.95
N GLY A 922 25.48 -7.96 27.14
CA GLY A 922 26.09 -7.36 25.96
C GLY A 922 26.87 -6.09 26.27
N THR A 923 27.17 -5.31 25.23
CA THR A 923 27.90 -4.04 25.34
C THR A 923 27.08 -2.90 24.78
N ILE A 924 27.18 -1.73 25.41
CA ILE A 924 26.47 -0.51 25.01
C ILE A 924 27.51 0.59 24.91
N ASP A 925 27.74 1.05 23.68
CA ASP A 925 28.71 2.10 23.40
C ASP A 925 28.00 3.33 22.83
N GLU A 926 28.35 4.52 23.31
CA GLU A 926 27.89 5.76 22.69
C GLU A 926 28.68 6.00 21.40
N THR A 927 27.95 6.18 20.29
CA THR A 927 28.53 6.38 18.94
C THR A 927 28.48 7.83 18.49
N ALA A 928 27.47 8.56 18.94
CA ALA A 928 27.30 10.00 18.79
C ALA A 928 26.45 10.49 19.97
N PRO A 929 26.40 11.80 20.28
CA PRO A 929 25.56 12.32 21.36
C PRO A 929 24.13 11.78 21.26
N ARG A 930 23.68 11.04 22.29
CA ARG A 930 22.34 10.42 22.36
C ARG A 930 22.08 9.29 21.35
N GLN A 931 23.12 8.74 20.73
CA GLN A 931 23.04 7.58 19.85
C GLN A 931 23.92 6.44 20.37
N TYR A 932 23.29 5.33 20.71
CA TYR A 932 23.92 4.20 21.36
C TYR A 932 23.87 2.97 20.46
N SER A 933 24.98 2.26 20.46
CA SER A 933 25.16 0.98 19.79
C SER A 933 25.03 -0.13 20.82
N ILE A 934 23.96 -0.91 20.71
CA ILE A 934 23.69 -2.04 21.61
C ILE A 934 24.11 -3.32 20.88
N SER A 935 25.17 -3.95 21.37
CA SER A 935 25.74 -5.15 20.77
C SER A 935 25.49 -6.38 21.63
N GLY A 936 25.05 -7.46 21.00
CA GLY A 936 24.98 -8.78 21.62
C GLY A 936 26.36 -9.38 21.86
N LYS A 937 26.39 -10.63 22.34
CA LYS A 937 27.62 -11.36 22.65
C LYS A 937 27.69 -12.61 21.78
N VAL A 938 28.78 -12.70 21.01
CA VAL A 938 29.06 -13.83 20.12
C VAL A 938 30.51 -14.25 20.26
N SER A 939 30.74 -15.55 20.28
CA SER A 939 32.06 -16.16 20.23
C SER A 939 32.18 -17.06 19.01
N TYR A 940 33.33 -17.04 18.36
CA TYR A 940 33.60 -17.83 17.16
C TYR A 940 34.58 -18.95 17.51
N ARG A 941 34.25 -20.20 17.17
CA ARG A 941 35.13 -21.36 17.35
C ARG A 941 35.32 -22.07 16.02
N ARG A 942 36.58 -22.23 15.59
CA ARG A 942 36.92 -22.99 14.38
C ARG A 942 37.10 -24.46 14.74
N LEU A 943 36.40 -25.34 14.02
CA LEU A 943 36.43 -26.79 14.18
C LEU A 943 36.89 -27.45 12.88
N LYS A 944 37.25 -28.74 12.93
CA LYS A 944 37.62 -29.53 11.74
C LYS A 944 36.51 -29.59 10.68
N SER A 945 35.25 -29.37 11.09
CA SER A 945 34.06 -29.42 10.23
C SER A 945 33.56 -28.04 9.75
N GLY A 946 34.25 -26.93 10.09
CA GLY A 946 33.86 -25.56 9.71
C GLY A 946 33.91 -24.55 10.87
N LEU A 947 33.44 -23.32 10.61
CA LEU A 947 33.33 -22.25 11.61
C LEU A 947 31.99 -22.32 12.36
N ARG A 948 32.04 -22.35 13.70
CA ARG A 948 30.86 -22.22 14.55
C ARG A 948 30.79 -20.84 15.21
N ALA A 949 29.62 -20.23 15.17
CA ALA A 949 29.32 -19.00 15.91
C ALA A 949 28.37 -19.33 17.07
N VAL A 950 28.78 -19.04 18.30
CA VAL A 950 27.99 -19.24 19.52
C VAL A 950 27.53 -17.88 20.01
N ILE A 951 26.25 -17.59 19.84
CA ILE A 951 25.60 -16.35 20.28
C ILE A 951 25.02 -16.60 21.66
N THR A 952 25.53 -15.90 22.67
CA THR A 952 25.06 -16.02 24.06
C THR A 952 24.23 -14.82 24.50
N GLU A 953 24.15 -13.77 23.68
CA GLU A 953 23.34 -12.59 23.98
C GLU A 953 22.92 -11.87 22.69
N LEU A 954 21.67 -11.41 22.63
CA LEU A 954 21.12 -10.61 21.53
C LEU A 954 20.93 -9.16 21.97
N PRO A 955 21.03 -8.18 21.05
CA PRO A 955 20.68 -6.79 21.36
C PRO A 955 19.27 -6.67 21.94
N THR A 956 19.07 -5.70 22.85
CA THR A 956 17.75 -5.46 23.44
C THR A 956 16.73 -5.03 22.37
N GLY A 957 15.47 -5.46 22.53
CA GLY A 957 14.41 -5.29 21.52
C GLY A 957 14.40 -6.32 20.39
N ILE A 958 15.37 -7.25 20.36
CA ILE A 958 15.39 -8.40 19.45
C ILE A 958 15.08 -9.67 20.24
N TRP A 959 13.92 -10.27 19.99
CA TRP A 959 13.41 -11.46 20.70
C TRP A 959 13.79 -12.74 19.97
N ASN A 960 14.01 -13.83 20.71
CA ASN A 960 14.58 -15.07 20.19
C ASN A 960 13.76 -15.65 19.02
N ASN A 961 12.43 -15.74 19.17
CA ASN A 961 11.55 -16.28 18.13
C ASN A 961 11.55 -15.41 16.86
N LYS A 962 11.45 -14.08 17.02
CA LYS A 962 11.50 -13.14 15.90
C LYS A 962 12.88 -13.14 15.22
N TYR A 963 13.95 -13.37 15.97
CA TYR A 963 15.32 -13.48 15.45
C TYR A 963 15.49 -14.74 14.60
N LYS A 964 14.99 -15.88 15.09
CA LYS A 964 14.94 -17.15 14.35
C LYS A 964 14.28 -16.99 12.98
N GLU A 965 13.02 -16.56 12.96
CA GLU A 965 12.21 -16.46 11.74
C GLU A 965 12.76 -15.45 10.73
N LYS A 966 13.17 -14.26 11.20
CA LYS A 966 13.52 -13.14 10.30
C LYS A 966 14.99 -13.08 9.94
N VAL A 967 15.88 -13.65 10.76
CA VAL A 967 17.33 -13.53 10.58
C VAL A 967 17.94 -14.87 10.24
N LEU A 968 17.73 -15.90 11.08
CA LEU A 968 18.38 -17.20 10.89
C LEU A 968 17.80 -17.95 9.68
N ASP A 969 16.48 -18.02 9.53
CA ASP A 969 15.88 -18.71 8.38
C ASP A 969 16.22 -18.02 7.05
N SER A 970 16.34 -16.68 7.07
CA SER A 970 16.84 -15.92 5.91
C SER A 970 18.32 -16.21 5.65
N ALA A 971 19.14 -16.34 6.69
CA ALA A 971 20.55 -16.68 6.57
C ALA A 971 20.77 -18.10 6.00
N ILE A 972 19.89 -19.06 6.32
CA ILE A 972 19.88 -20.40 5.69
C ILE A 972 19.53 -20.28 4.21
N LYS A 973 18.43 -19.60 3.87
CA LYS A 973 17.98 -19.42 2.47
C LYS A 973 19.05 -18.75 1.60
N ASN A 974 19.80 -17.82 2.18
CA ASN A 974 20.89 -17.10 1.50
C ASN A 974 22.24 -17.86 1.50
N GLY A 975 22.29 -19.08 2.07
CA GLY A 975 23.48 -19.92 2.10
C GLY A 975 24.61 -19.41 3.00
N LEU A 976 24.30 -18.56 4.00
CA LEU A 976 25.28 -18.03 4.95
C LEU A 976 25.59 -19.05 6.08
N ILE A 977 24.54 -19.73 6.57
CA ILE A 977 24.64 -20.79 7.57
C ILE A 977 24.01 -22.07 7.01
N SER A 978 24.56 -23.23 7.37
CA SER A 978 24.02 -24.53 6.95
C SER A 978 22.89 -24.97 7.86
N ASN A 979 23.05 -24.79 9.17
CA ASN A 979 22.08 -25.13 10.20
C ASN A 979 22.35 -24.33 11.49
N TYR A 980 21.40 -24.34 12.42
CA TYR A 980 21.57 -23.83 13.79
C TYR A 980 20.95 -24.77 14.83
N GLU A 981 21.45 -24.67 16.07
CA GLU A 981 20.92 -25.35 17.25
C GLU A 981 20.50 -24.30 18.29
N GLU A 982 19.42 -24.59 19.02
CA GLU A 982 18.84 -23.73 20.06
C GLU A 982 19.02 -24.39 21.43
N LEU A 983 19.76 -23.73 22.32
CA LEU A 983 20.02 -24.21 23.69
C LEU A 983 19.64 -23.13 24.72
N HIS A 984 18.55 -22.41 24.44
CA HIS A 984 18.08 -21.30 25.26
C HIS A 984 17.48 -21.77 26.59
N THR A 985 17.49 -20.89 27.58
CA THR A 985 16.57 -20.98 28.73
C THR A 985 15.50 -19.90 28.60
N GLU A 986 14.56 -19.84 29.55
CA GLU A 986 13.55 -18.78 29.60
C GLU A 986 14.15 -17.36 29.72
N SER A 987 15.36 -17.24 30.28
CA SER A 987 16.04 -15.96 30.52
C SER A 987 17.26 -15.73 29.62
N ASN A 988 17.96 -16.79 29.20
CA ASN A 988 19.25 -16.70 28.53
C ASN A 988 19.18 -17.10 27.06
N VAL A 989 19.90 -16.35 26.23
CA VAL A 989 20.03 -16.65 24.80
C VAL A 989 21.22 -17.56 24.56
N HIS A 990 21.06 -18.55 23.69
CA HIS A 990 22.14 -19.46 23.31
C HIS A 990 21.87 -20.13 21.95
N PHE A 991 22.36 -19.53 20.87
CA PHE A 991 22.32 -20.12 19.53
C PHE A 991 23.69 -20.65 19.14
N ILE A 992 23.75 -21.85 18.57
CA ILE A 992 24.95 -22.39 17.93
C ILE A 992 24.70 -22.44 16.43
N LEU A 993 25.40 -21.60 15.67
CA LEU A 993 25.30 -21.52 14.22
C LEU A 993 26.44 -22.27 13.55
N HIS A 994 26.13 -23.12 12.57
CA HIS A 994 27.11 -23.76 11.70
C HIS A 994 27.27 -22.92 10.44
N VAL A 995 28.36 -22.14 10.37
CA VAL A 995 28.62 -21.20 9.26
C VAL A 995 29.27 -21.97 8.11
N VAL A 996 28.77 -21.75 6.88
CA VAL A 996 29.32 -22.42 5.69
C VAL A 996 30.72 -21.84 5.41
N ASP A 997 31.73 -22.71 5.49
CA ASP A 997 33.14 -22.31 5.43
C ASP A 997 33.50 -21.88 4.00
N LYS A 998 33.60 -20.56 3.77
CA LYS A 998 34.31 -20.00 2.63
C LYS A 998 35.79 -19.84 3.00
N PRO A 999 36.76 -19.97 2.08
CA PRO A 999 38.19 -20.18 2.41
C PRO A 999 38.92 -19.03 3.16
N LEU A 1000 38.26 -17.99 3.65
CA LEU A 1000 38.88 -16.69 3.93
C LEU A 1000 38.48 -15.98 5.25
N LEU A 1001 37.78 -16.65 6.18
CA LEU A 1001 37.28 -16.04 7.44
C LEU A 1001 38.33 -15.95 8.58
N SER A 1002 39.46 -15.27 8.37
CA SER A 1002 40.49 -15.03 9.40
C SER A 1002 40.68 -13.55 9.79
N ASP A 1003 40.04 -12.61 9.09
CA ASP A 1003 40.26 -11.17 9.26
C ASP A 1003 39.19 -10.50 10.15
N LYS A 1004 39.61 -9.59 11.06
CA LYS A 1004 38.71 -8.83 11.98
C LYS A 1004 37.62 -8.07 11.21
N LYS A 1005 37.92 -7.59 9.99
CA LYS A 1005 36.96 -6.90 9.11
C LYS A 1005 35.81 -7.82 8.67
N GLN A 1006 36.09 -9.10 8.43
CA GLN A 1006 35.08 -10.05 7.96
C GLN A 1006 34.19 -10.54 9.09
N ILE A 1007 34.73 -10.72 10.30
CA ILE A 1007 33.92 -11.00 11.51
C ILE A 1007 32.94 -9.85 11.77
N LYS A 1008 33.38 -8.60 11.57
CA LYS A 1008 32.50 -7.42 11.68
C LYS A 1008 31.38 -7.43 10.62
N ALA A 1009 31.67 -7.86 9.40
CA ALA A 1009 30.67 -8.03 8.35
C ALA A 1009 29.68 -9.17 8.68
N LEU A 1010 30.16 -10.28 9.23
CA LEU A 1010 29.32 -11.39 9.67
C LEU A 1010 28.39 -11.00 10.82
N ASN A 1011 28.89 -10.27 11.83
CA ASN A 1011 28.06 -9.72 12.91
C ASN A 1011 26.96 -8.79 12.39
N ARG A 1012 27.23 -8.03 11.33
CA ARG A 1012 26.25 -7.16 10.66
C ARG A 1012 25.17 -7.98 9.95
N LEU A 1013 25.56 -9.03 9.22
CA LEU A 1013 24.61 -9.93 8.54
C LEU A 1013 23.73 -10.69 9.54
N LEU A 1014 24.30 -11.11 10.67
CA LEU A 1014 23.59 -11.75 11.77
C LEU A 1014 22.80 -10.77 12.65
N LYS A 1015 22.78 -9.47 12.33
CA LYS A 1015 22.04 -8.43 13.08
C LYS A 1015 22.32 -8.44 14.60
N LEU A 1016 23.56 -8.72 15.00
CA LEU A 1016 23.98 -8.76 16.42
C LEU A 1016 24.30 -7.39 17.01
N ARG A 1017 23.92 -6.32 16.31
CA ARG A 1017 24.10 -4.93 16.70
C ARG A 1017 22.84 -4.16 16.33
N SER A 1018 22.25 -3.47 17.30
CA SER A 1018 21.17 -2.50 17.08
C SER A 1018 21.65 -1.08 17.43
N VAL A 1019 20.99 -0.09 16.84
CA VAL A 1019 21.23 1.32 17.15
C VAL A 1019 19.98 1.88 17.80
N ALA A 1020 20.14 2.54 18.94
CA ALA A 1020 19.07 3.21 19.66
C ALA A 1020 19.42 4.70 19.79
N SER A 1021 18.43 5.57 19.58
CA SER A 1021 18.61 7.02 19.66
C SER A 1021 17.61 7.64 20.63
N GLU A 1022 18.09 8.55 21.48
CA GLU A 1022 17.28 9.39 22.39
C GLU A 1022 17.08 10.80 21.79
N ASN A 1023 16.77 10.88 20.50
CA ASN A 1023 16.60 12.17 19.81
C ASN A 1023 15.35 12.95 20.25
N SER A 1024 14.43 12.28 20.95
CA SER A 1024 13.13 12.82 21.33
C SER A 1024 12.83 12.43 22.78
N MET A 1025 13.24 13.28 23.72
CA MET A 1025 12.91 13.15 25.15
C MET A 1025 11.84 14.18 25.49
N ILE A 1026 10.58 13.79 25.29
CA ILE A 1026 9.43 14.67 25.47
C ILE A 1026 8.61 14.13 26.63
N LEU A 1027 8.40 14.97 27.65
CA LEU A 1027 7.73 14.61 28.89
C LEU A 1027 6.80 15.76 29.30
N PHE A 1028 5.81 15.44 30.12
CA PHE A 1028 5.08 16.49 30.85
C PHE A 1028 5.93 16.98 32.03
N ASP A 1029 6.05 18.29 32.18
CA ASP A 1029 6.71 18.94 33.31
C ASP A 1029 5.87 18.81 34.61
N LYS A 1030 6.34 19.39 35.71
CA LYS A 1030 5.60 19.41 37.00
C LYS A 1030 4.22 20.10 36.93
N LYS A 1031 3.97 20.94 35.92
CA LYS A 1031 2.70 21.65 35.68
C LYS A 1031 1.84 20.97 34.62
N ASN A 1032 2.20 19.76 34.18
CA ASN A 1032 1.56 19.03 33.09
C ASN A 1032 1.58 19.77 31.73
N VAL A 1033 2.64 20.55 31.49
CA VAL A 1033 2.93 21.18 30.20
C VAL A 1033 3.97 20.34 29.47
N LEU A 1034 3.77 20.15 28.17
CA LEU A 1034 4.67 19.35 27.35
C LEU A 1034 6.01 20.07 27.15
N GLN A 1035 7.11 19.40 27.50
CA GLN A 1035 8.46 19.95 27.40
C GLN A 1035 9.40 18.96 26.72
N LYS A 1036 10.30 19.50 25.88
CA LYS A 1036 11.41 18.75 25.30
C LYS A 1036 12.65 18.96 26.18
N TYR A 1037 13.33 17.86 26.47
CA TYR A 1037 14.60 17.84 27.20
C TYR A 1037 15.71 17.48 26.23
N ASP A 1038 16.84 18.18 26.31
CA ASP A 1038 17.98 17.91 25.43
C ASP A 1038 18.96 16.92 26.04
N SER A 1039 18.97 16.78 27.37
CA SER A 1039 19.82 15.83 28.10
C SER A 1039 19.12 15.14 29.26
N THR A 1040 19.62 13.96 29.66
CA THR A 1040 19.16 13.29 30.90
C THR A 1040 19.53 14.07 32.16
N ARG A 1041 20.52 14.97 32.07
CA ARG A 1041 20.92 15.87 33.17
C ARG A 1041 19.83 16.89 33.48
N GLU A 1042 19.20 17.48 32.46
CA GLU A 1042 18.07 18.41 32.63
C GLU A 1042 16.88 17.73 33.30
N ILE A 1043 16.51 16.53 32.85
CA ILE A 1043 15.44 15.72 33.47
C ILE A 1043 15.75 15.49 34.96
N PHE A 1044 16.99 15.10 35.28
CA PHE A 1044 17.39 14.85 36.66
C PHE A 1044 17.33 16.13 37.50
N GLN A 1045 17.83 17.25 36.98
CA GLN A 1045 17.84 18.54 37.70
C GLN A 1045 16.42 19.03 38.00
N GLU A 1046 15.51 18.96 37.02
CA GLU A 1046 14.12 19.36 37.24
C GLU A 1046 13.44 18.47 38.29
N PHE A 1047 13.62 17.15 38.18
CA PHE A 1047 13.14 16.20 39.19
C PHE A 1047 13.71 16.52 40.58
N PHE A 1048 15.01 16.81 40.67
CA PHE A 1048 15.70 17.07 41.93
C PHE A 1048 15.11 18.28 42.66
N GLU A 1049 14.84 19.36 41.95
CA GLU A 1049 14.24 20.57 42.54
C GLU A 1049 12.82 20.31 43.05
N VAL A 1050 12.01 19.57 42.29
CA VAL A 1050 10.66 19.17 42.73
C VAL A 1050 10.75 18.28 43.98
N ARG A 1051 11.66 17.30 43.98
CA ARG A 1051 11.82 16.37 45.11
C ARG A 1051 12.34 17.08 46.35
N ARG A 1052 13.28 18.01 46.20
CA ARG A 1052 13.79 18.86 47.29
C ARG A 1052 12.67 19.64 47.96
N GLN A 1053 11.79 20.27 47.17
CA GLN A 1053 10.64 20.99 47.69
C GLN A 1053 9.68 20.04 48.43
N LYS A 1054 9.39 18.87 47.85
CA LYS A 1054 8.52 17.87 48.49
C LYS A 1054 9.08 17.34 49.82
N TYR A 1055 10.39 17.22 49.99
CA TYR A 1055 10.98 16.89 51.30
C TYR A 1055 10.78 18.00 52.35
N MET A 1056 10.80 19.27 51.94
CA MET A 1056 10.49 20.38 52.84
C MET A 1056 9.02 20.32 53.28
N GLU A 1057 8.10 20.14 52.32
CA GLU A 1057 6.66 19.97 52.57
C GLU A 1057 6.37 18.74 53.45
N ARG A 1058 7.04 17.60 53.20
CA ARG A 1058 6.96 16.39 54.02
C ARG A 1058 7.35 16.68 55.46
N ARG A 1059 8.52 17.28 55.67
CA ARG A 1059 9.04 17.60 57.01
C ARG A 1059 8.07 18.50 57.77
N GLU A 1060 7.56 19.54 57.13
CA GLU A 1060 6.56 20.44 57.74
C GLU A 1060 5.26 19.70 58.07
N CYS A 1061 4.76 18.87 57.16
CA CYS A 1061 3.55 18.07 57.37
C CYS A 1061 3.72 17.07 58.53
N GLU A 1062 4.85 16.36 58.58
CA GLU A 1062 5.19 15.44 59.66
C GLU A 1062 5.34 16.16 61.00
N LEU A 1063 5.96 17.34 61.03
CA LEU A 1063 6.05 18.17 62.24
C LEU A 1063 4.65 18.58 62.74
N ILE A 1064 3.77 19.03 61.85
CA ILE A 1064 2.39 19.39 62.22
C ILE A 1064 1.62 18.16 62.74
N ILE A 1065 1.78 17.00 62.10
CA ILE A 1065 1.12 15.76 62.55
C ILE A 1065 1.66 15.31 63.91
N MET A 1066 2.98 15.39 64.13
CA MET A 1066 3.59 15.02 65.41
C MET A 1066 3.22 15.99 66.54
N ASP A 1067 3.16 17.29 66.26
CA ASP A 1067 2.66 18.31 67.20
C ASP A 1067 1.20 18.04 67.58
N GLY A 1068 0.34 17.74 66.59
CA GLY A 1068 -1.05 17.33 66.83
C GLY A 1068 -1.17 16.06 67.67
N LYS A 1069 -0.33 15.05 67.43
CA LYS A 1069 -0.29 13.82 68.24
C LYS A 1069 0.18 14.07 69.67
N LEU A 1070 1.15 14.96 69.86
CA LEU A 1070 1.62 15.35 71.18
C LEU A 1070 0.48 16.02 71.97
N LYS A 1071 -0.16 17.04 71.40
CA LYS A 1071 -1.34 17.70 72.00
C LYS A 1071 -2.47 16.71 72.28
N PHE A 1072 -2.71 15.76 71.37
CA PHE A 1072 -3.71 14.72 71.55
C PHE A 1072 -3.43 13.86 72.80
N ILE A 1073 -2.19 13.38 72.97
CA ILE A 1073 -1.81 12.57 74.15
C ILE A 1073 -1.76 13.43 75.41
N GLU A 1074 -1.26 14.67 75.33
CA GLU A 1074 -1.24 15.61 76.46
C GLU A 1074 -2.65 15.88 77.00
N ASN A 1075 -3.61 16.09 76.11
CA ASN A 1075 -5.01 16.24 76.47
C ASN A 1075 -5.61 14.96 77.05
N GLN A 1076 -5.20 13.77 76.58
CA GLN A 1076 -5.62 12.50 77.19
C GLN A 1076 -5.06 12.32 78.61
N VAL A 1077 -3.77 12.57 78.83
CA VAL A 1077 -3.14 12.52 80.17
C VAL A 1077 -3.88 13.47 81.11
N ARG A 1078 -4.07 14.72 80.67
CA ARG A 1078 -4.76 15.77 81.44
C ARG A 1078 -6.22 15.41 81.73
N PHE A 1079 -6.91 14.76 80.81
CA PHE A 1079 -8.30 14.35 80.98
C PHE A 1079 -8.44 13.20 81.98
N VAL A 1080 -7.62 12.16 81.87
CA VAL A 1080 -7.62 11.04 82.81
C VAL A 1080 -7.25 11.51 84.21
N ASP A 1081 -6.20 12.33 84.34
CA ASP A 1081 -5.77 12.91 85.62
C ASP A 1081 -6.88 13.79 86.24
N ALA A 1082 -7.52 14.65 85.45
CA ALA A 1082 -8.62 15.49 85.92
C ALA A 1082 -9.88 14.69 86.32
N ILE A 1083 -10.10 13.50 85.77
CA ILE A 1083 -11.19 12.60 86.21
C ILE A 1083 -10.82 11.90 87.52
N ILE A 1084 -9.59 11.38 87.63
CA ILE A 1084 -9.12 10.70 88.85
C ILE A 1084 -9.11 11.65 90.04
N ASN A 1085 -8.70 12.91 89.83
CA ASN A 1085 -8.67 13.95 90.85
C ASN A 1085 -10.05 14.58 91.12
N GLY A 1086 -11.12 14.11 90.46
CA GLY A 1086 -12.50 14.58 90.66
C GLY A 1086 -12.78 15.98 90.09
N GLU A 1087 -11.87 16.54 89.29
CA GLU A 1087 -12.03 17.87 88.70
C GLU A 1087 -13.01 17.89 87.52
N ILE A 1088 -13.15 16.77 86.79
CA ILE A 1088 -14.13 16.59 85.72
C ILE A 1088 -15.13 15.53 86.16
N ILE A 1089 -16.40 15.92 86.25
CA ILE A 1089 -17.48 15.04 86.70
C ILE A 1089 -18.36 14.74 85.49
N ILE A 1090 -18.32 13.48 85.06
CA ILE A 1090 -19.10 12.97 83.92
C ILE A 1090 -20.44 12.39 84.40
N GLU A 1091 -20.52 11.96 85.66
CA GLU A 1091 -21.71 11.33 86.22
C GLU A 1091 -22.92 12.28 86.21
N ARG A 1092 -24.06 11.77 85.71
CA ARG A 1092 -25.36 12.47 85.67
C ARG A 1092 -25.39 13.80 84.90
N LYS A 1093 -24.39 14.08 84.07
CA LYS A 1093 -24.39 15.25 83.15
C LYS A 1093 -24.75 14.84 81.72
N ASN A 1094 -25.36 15.75 80.98
CA ASN A 1094 -25.59 15.52 79.55
C ASN A 1094 -24.31 15.79 78.73
N ARG A 1095 -24.22 15.24 77.52
CA ARG A 1095 -23.01 15.37 76.67
C ARG A 1095 -22.67 16.82 76.33
N ALA A 1096 -23.66 17.70 76.20
CA ALA A 1096 -23.45 19.12 75.90
C ALA A 1096 -22.79 19.88 77.07
N GLU A 1097 -23.22 19.60 78.30
CA GLU A 1097 -22.62 20.14 79.54
C GLU A 1097 -21.18 19.67 79.73
N ILE A 1098 -20.88 18.41 79.41
CA ILE A 1098 -19.52 17.88 79.48
C ILE A 1098 -18.61 18.54 78.43
N ILE A 1099 -19.12 18.74 77.20
CA ILE A 1099 -18.40 19.47 76.15
C ILE A 1099 -18.12 20.92 76.56
N ALA A 1100 -19.10 21.60 77.17
CA ALA A 1100 -18.91 22.95 77.70
C ALA A 1100 -17.87 22.98 78.82
N GLN A 1101 -17.89 22.01 79.74
CA GLN A 1101 -16.91 21.88 80.82
C GLN A 1101 -15.48 21.65 80.29
N LEU A 1102 -15.33 20.86 79.22
CA LEU A 1102 -14.04 20.64 78.57
C LEU A 1102 -13.53 21.90 77.86
N ALA A 1103 -14.42 22.62 77.17
CA ALA A 1103 -14.08 23.88 76.51
C ALA A 1103 -13.67 24.97 77.53
N GLU A 1104 -14.41 25.11 78.63
CA GLU A 1104 -14.10 26.06 79.72
C GLU A 1104 -12.76 25.75 80.38
N LYS A 1105 -12.46 24.47 80.58
CA LYS A 1105 -11.16 24.02 81.08
C LYS A 1105 -10.05 24.14 80.05
N GLY A 1106 -10.30 24.60 78.83
CA GLY A 1106 -9.25 24.80 77.82
C GLY A 1106 -8.64 23.49 77.33
N PHE A 1107 -9.45 22.44 77.17
CA PHE A 1107 -9.05 21.29 76.36
C PHE A 1107 -9.17 21.65 74.88
N ASP A 1108 -8.24 21.18 74.05
CA ASP A 1108 -8.32 21.42 72.61
C ASP A 1108 -9.38 20.50 71.97
N SER A 1109 -10.17 21.08 71.07
CA SER A 1109 -10.93 20.32 70.07
C SER A 1109 -9.96 19.46 69.25
N ASN A 1110 -10.36 18.23 68.92
CA ASN A 1110 -9.53 17.16 68.38
C ASN A 1110 -8.30 17.66 67.58
N PRO A 1111 -7.10 17.68 68.20
CA PRO A 1111 -5.88 18.25 67.61
C PRO A 1111 -5.47 17.60 66.29
N MET A 1112 -5.92 16.36 66.06
CA MET A 1112 -5.63 15.59 64.84
C MET A 1112 -6.53 15.96 63.65
N LYS A 1113 -7.65 16.67 63.88
CA LYS A 1113 -8.61 17.11 62.85
C LYS A 1113 -8.55 18.62 62.55
N ALA A 1114 -7.74 19.38 63.28
CA ALA A 1114 -7.69 20.85 63.23
C ALA A 1114 -7.16 21.45 61.90
N LYS A 1115 -6.90 20.64 60.86
CA LYS A 1115 -6.42 21.10 59.54
C LYS A 1115 -7.52 21.51 58.54
N ASN A 1116 -8.81 21.35 58.89
CA ASN A 1116 -9.94 21.73 58.02
C ASN A 1116 -10.60 23.07 58.39
N ALA A 1117 -9.90 23.95 59.12
CA ALA A 1117 -10.42 25.26 59.54
C ALA A 1117 -10.06 26.42 58.59
N ALA A 1118 -9.73 26.12 57.32
CA ALA A 1118 -9.51 27.13 56.29
C ALA A 1118 -10.79 27.46 55.49
N ASP A 1119 -11.82 26.62 55.58
CA ASP A 1119 -13.17 26.95 55.15
C ASP A 1119 -13.91 27.52 56.36
N GLY A 1120 -14.43 28.76 56.25
CA GLY A 1120 -15.05 29.53 57.32
C GLY A 1120 -16.36 28.99 57.92
N ASN A 1121 -16.50 27.67 58.06
CA ASN A 1121 -17.61 27.01 58.76
C ASN A 1121 -17.16 26.65 60.19
N CYS A 1122 -17.78 27.30 61.17
CA CYS A 1122 -17.63 27.00 62.60
C CYS A 1122 -18.17 25.59 62.90
N ASN A 1123 -17.34 24.56 62.73
CA ASN A 1123 -17.65 23.23 63.25
C ASN A 1123 -17.69 23.27 64.80
N PRO A 1124 -18.63 22.57 65.44
CA PRO A 1124 -18.66 22.45 66.90
C PRO A 1124 -17.38 21.77 67.42
N PRO A 1125 -16.95 22.07 68.67
CA PRO A 1125 -15.79 21.43 69.29
C PRO A 1125 -15.91 19.89 69.29
N ASP A 1126 -14.92 19.18 68.74
CA ASP A 1126 -14.87 17.71 68.69
C ASP A 1126 -14.03 17.18 69.87
N PHE A 1127 -14.69 16.80 70.96
CA PHE A 1127 -14.06 16.15 72.12
C PHE A 1127 -14.27 14.63 72.16
N GLY A 1128 -14.73 14.01 71.06
CA GLY A 1128 -15.01 12.57 71.03
C GLY A 1128 -13.80 11.70 71.42
N TYR A 1129 -12.59 12.15 71.08
CA TYR A 1129 -11.34 11.44 71.40
C TYR A 1129 -11.01 11.31 72.91
N LEU A 1130 -11.66 12.12 73.74
CA LEU A 1130 -11.59 12.04 75.21
C LEU A 1130 -12.81 11.30 75.76
N LEU A 1131 -14.00 11.66 75.28
CA LEU A 1131 -15.28 11.16 75.80
C LEU A 1131 -15.57 9.70 75.43
N ASP A 1132 -15.05 9.23 74.30
CA ASP A 1132 -15.27 7.87 73.83
C ASP A 1132 -14.14 6.92 74.30
N MET A 1133 -13.32 7.36 75.27
CA MET A 1133 -12.29 6.54 75.89
C MET A 1133 -12.94 5.44 76.76
N PRO A 1134 -12.50 4.16 76.65
CA PRO A 1134 -13.04 3.09 77.48
C PRO A 1134 -12.85 3.36 78.98
N LEU A 1135 -13.85 3.07 79.81
CA LEU A 1135 -13.81 3.27 81.27
C LEU A 1135 -12.59 2.61 81.94
N CYS A 1136 -12.14 1.45 81.44
CA CYS A 1136 -10.96 0.75 81.96
C CYS A 1136 -9.65 1.54 81.82
N ARG A 1137 -9.61 2.56 80.96
CA ARG A 1137 -8.46 3.47 80.78
C ARG A 1137 -8.46 4.65 81.74
N LEU A 1138 -9.48 4.80 82.58
CA LEU A 1138 -9.52 5.84 83.61
C LEU A 1138 -8.83 5.34 84.88
N SER A 1139 -7.53 5.02 84.78
CA SER A 1139 -6.73 4.46 85.87
C SER A 1139 -5.34 5.11 85.96
N ASN A 1140 -4.71 5.00 87.13
CA ASN A 1140 -3.34 5.48 87.34
C ASN A 1140 -2.32 4.74 86.44
N GLU A 1141 -2.60 3.48 86.11
CA GLU A 1141 -1.77 2.68 85.19
C GLU A 1141 -1.80 3.25 83.77
N GLU A 1142 -2.96 3.68 83.27
CA GLU A 1142 -3.07 4.28 81.94
C GLU A 1142 -2.36 5.64 81.87
N ILE A 1143 -2.37 6.44 82.96
CA ILE A 1143 -1.61 7.70 83.00
C ILE A 1143 -0.12 7.43 82.76
N LEU A 1144 0.46 6.42 83.42
CA LEU A 1144 1.87 6.05 83.22
C LEU A 1144 2.14 5.64 81.77
N VAL A 1145 1.26 4.81 81.18
CA VAL A 1145 1.35 4.38 79.77
C VAL A 1145 1.26 5.57 78.81
N LEU A 1146 0.36 6.53 79.06
CA LEU A 1146 0.21 7.73 78.24
C LEU A 1146 1.39 8.69 78.41
N GLN A 1147 1.96 8.81 79.61
CA GLN A 1147 3.17 9.61 79.86
C GLN A 1147 4.41 9.02 79.19
N GLU A 1148 4.55 7.68 79.17
CA GLU A 1148 5.61 7.00 78.42
C GLU A 1148 5.47 7.27 76.92
N LYS A 1149 4.27 7.07 76.35
CA LYS A 1149 3.97 7.39 74.94
C LYS A 1149 4.23 8.86 74.61
N ARG A 1150 3.87 9.79 75.51
CA ARG A 1150 4.18 11.22 75.35
C ARG A 1150 5.68 11.45 75.25
N SER A 1151 6.45 10.83 76.14
CA SER A 1151 7.92 10.97 76.18
C SER A 1151 8.55 10.43 74.89
N GLU A 1152 8.10 9.25 74.42
CA GLU A 1152 8.55 8.69 73.15
C GLU A 1152 8.22 9.59 71.94
N LEU A 1153 6.99 10.12 71.88
CA LEU A 1153 6.59 11.04 70.82
C LEU A 1153 7.39 12.34 70.87
N TRP A 1154 7.68 12.85 72.06
CA TRP A 1154 8.45 14.08 72.25
C TRP A 1154 9.89 13.94 71.75
N GLU A 1155 10.55 12.82 72.07
CA GLU A 1155 11.88 12.52 71.55
C GLU A 1155 11.88 12.38 70.02
N ARG A 1156 10.86 11.72 69.45
CA ARG A 1156 10.69 11.64 67.99
C ARG A 1156 10.46 13.02 67.36
N PHE A 1157 9.65 13.88 67.97
CA PHE A 1157 9.39 15.24 67.51
C PHE A 1157 10.67 16.09 67.54
N LYS A 1158 11.44 16.01 68.62
CA LYS A 1158 12.73 16.71 68.76
C LYS A 1158 13.74 16.24 67.71
N SER A 1159 13.84 14.93 67.50
CA SER A 1159 14.66 14.34 66.44
C SER A 1159 14.25 14.86 65.07
N LEU A 1160 12.96 14.78 64.71
CA LEU A 1160 12.43 15.27 63.43
C LEU A 1160 12.69 16.78 63.24
N LYS A 1161 12.52 17.60 64.28
CA LYS A 1161 12.77 19.05 64.23
C LYS A 1161 14.22 19.36 63.88
N SER A 1162 15.16 18.56 64.38
CA SER A 1162 16.61 18.68 64.10
C SER A 1162 17.03 18.19 62.71
N THR A 1163 16.21 17.37 62.05
CA THR A 1163 16.51 16.89 60.69
C THR A 1163 16.36 17.99 59.64
N THR A 1164 17.13 17.87 58.56
CA THR A 1164 17.02 18.71 57.36
C THR A 1164 16.47 17.89 56.19
N TRP A 1165 16.03 18.55 55.12
CA TRP A 1165 15.63 17.86 53.90
C TRP A 1165 16.76 16.95 53.35
N ARG A 1166 18.03 17.35 53.49
CA ARG A 1166 19.20 16.57 53.07
C ARG A 1166 19.34 15.27 53.84
N SER A 1167 19.22 15.34 55.17
CA SER A 1167 19.35 14.16 56.03
C SER A 1167 18.19 13.19 55.81
N LEU A 1168 16.95 13.71 55.68
CA LEU A 1168 15.77 12.88 55.41
C LEU A 1168 15.89 12.14 54.08
N TRP A 1169 16.29 12.85 53.02
CA TRP A 1169 16.46 12.22 51.71
C TRP A 1169 17.60 11.20 51.70
N SER A 1170 18.75 11.52 52.32
CA SER A 1170 19.87 10.57 52.40
C SER A 1170 19.50 9.30 53.18
N MET A 1171 18.67 9.41 54.24
CA MET A 1171 18.15 8.25 54.97
C MET A 1171 17.28 7.37 54.06
N ASP A 1172 16.33 7.95 53.32
CA ASP A 1172 15.48 7.19 52.40
C ASP A 1172 16.29 6.52 51.27
N LEU A 1173 17.31 7.21 50.73
CA LEU A 1173 18.22 6.63 49.73
C LEU A 1173 19.01 5.42 50.28
N ASN A 1174 19.45 5.49 51.54
CA ASN A 1174 20.12 4.37 52.20
C ASN A 1174 19.17 3.17 52.39
N VAL A 1175 17.92 3.41 52.80
CA VAL A 1175 16.89 2.37 52.91
C VAL A 1175 16.67 1.70 51.55
N LEU A 1176 16.56 2.48 50.47
CA LEU A 1176 16.42 1.92 49.13
C LEU A 1176 17.65 1.13 48.69
N SER A 1177 18.87 1.62 48.97
CA SER A 1177 20.09 0.88 48.64
C SER A 1177 20.16 -0.46 49.36
N MET A 1178 19.79 -0.52 50.65
CA MET A 1178 19.71 -1.76 51.41
C MET A 1178 18.64 -2.71 50.86
N ALA A 1179 17.50 -2.17 50.43
CA ALA A 1179 16.45 -2.97 49.82
C ALA A 1179 16.88 -3.55 48.47
N LEU A 1180 17.61 -2.79 47.65
CA LEU A 1180 18.23 -3.26 46.41
C LEU A 1180 19.27 -4.36 46.66
N ASP A 1181 20.13 -4.20 47.67
CA ASP A 1181 21.11 -5.23 48.07
C ASP A 1181 20.41 -6.54 48.44
N LYS A 1182 19.25 -6.45 49.11
CA LYS A 1182 18.48 -7.63 49.49
C LYS A 1182 17.85 -8.32 48.28
N GLU A 1183 17.30 -7.57 47.33
CA GLU A 1183 16.72 -8.14 46.11
C GLU A 1183 17.79 -8.80 45.22
N GLU A 1184 18.94 -8.15 45.07
CA GLU A 1184 20.08 -8.67 44.29
C GLU A 1184 20.70 -9.94 44.88
N ARG A 1185 20.54 -10.19 46.19
CA ARG A 1185 21.00 -11.43 46.85
C ARG A 1185 20.01 -12.58 46.78
N VAL A 1186 18.71 -12.28 46.64
CA VAL A 1186 17.63 -13.27 46.56
C VAL A 1186 17.50 -13.83 45.13
N MET A 1187 17.91 -13.04 44.14
CA MET A 1187 18.11 -13.45 42.75
C MET A 1187 19.45 -14.14 42.54
#